data_AF-A0A2V8QT30-F1
#
_entry.id   AF-A0A2V8QT30-F1
#
_cell.length_a   1.000
_cell.length_b   1.000
_cell.length_c   1.000
_cell.angle_alpha   90.00
_cell.angle_beta   90.00
_cell.angle_gamma   90.00
#
_symmetry.space_group_name_H-M   'P 1'
#
loop_
_entity.id
_entity.type
_entity.pdbx_description
1 polymer ?
#
loop_
_entity_poly.entity_id
_entity_poly.type
_entity_poly.pdbx_seq_one_letter_code
_entity_poly.pdbx_strand_id
1 'polypeptide(L)'
;MATKQGFLSRVIGHLAVEERREEFAQLQDLLSRSAFPEETRDLSGGSFSFEGADLFSAERVARVQTEAIERLTQTSADPEYRLFVRQVPVRSTQLHGSNPSWASGAAPERSLGPFVNRDGRRFWFDFFRIEKLVALYVEGVPEPALLFKIRTGFRFIDINLPLSADAGSNYKLNAGSIWINSRLLASNAPLGFFTGLTIRSGTIALSAEPNLVVGRLTIAQNTTVRVQLQLQQQTVNDADPASVYGKDARAAHIELPREFAFHFAGGSHAVDQLGHASWRVYGHKASFDWRQLQSASYDLVANRVLIPLAASTERFEVTDNQSPFHTLSGETKIAASFWALPTAAIDVANPTPAEGIGALLIRGEEGLTSNWTALKGGPLNLKQPYVMAAPGRIALSDLHTGNSLAQQDFKLWKDKLNPFGTTAKFQYSASAPFFFNAMANGVELVSTFGDADVRADRPVTARGEPLEIRSKKSLLVIAATKTFRLVYLFDDNMLADNTDLSKKPPQVPKPLSLILSNALFKTTAVNGCLLFGTLAEDFVNVERGSLFLTLGMQAYLPTLPDPYAANVEQLKFQFRGNGERSLYLANQANIWLLLVCRVKWDPIAPEEDQVEVSFHFAPLPNQPAWTDSGPTNDLDFVALAGGDSKTGVEPQLPGPPTEFKR
;
A
#
# COMPACT_ATOMS: atom_id res chain seq x y z
N MET A 1 15.28 -16.57 8.47
CA MET A 1 14.00 -16.54 9.21
C MET A 1 14.06 -15.39 10.20
N ALA A 2 13.10 -14.46 10.14
CA ALA A 2 13.02 -13.39 11.13
C ALA A 2 12.51 -13.99 12.46
N THR A 3 13.24 -13.80 13.55
CA THR A 3 12.75 -14.20 14.87
C THR A 3 11.68 -13.21 15.34
N LYS A 4 10.71 -13.66 16.15
CA LYS A 4 9.70 -12.79 16.79
C LYS A 4 10.34 -11.56 17.45
N GLN A 5 11.49 -11.76 18.10
CA GLN A 5 12.30 -10.69 18.68
C GLN A 5 12.80 -9.68 17.64
N GLY A 6 13.36 -10.15 16.52
CA GLY A 6 13.83 -9.28 15.44
C GLY A 6 12.71 -8.44 14.83
N PHE A 7 11.52 -9.02 14.68
CA PHE A 7 10.33 -8.28 14.25
C PHE A 7 9.96 -7.17 15.24
N LEU A 8 9.79 -7.53 16.53
CA LEU A 8 9.38 -6.59 17.56
C LEU A 8 10.41 -5.43 17.68
N SER A 9 11.70 -5.74 17.60
CA SER A 9 12.76 -4.72 17.58
C SER A 9 12.60 -3.73 16.43
N ARG A 10 12.18 -4.18 15.24
CA ARG A 10 12.01 -3.32 14.06
C ARG A 10 10.77 -2.43 14.17
N VAL A 11 9.67 -2.98 14.67
CA VAL A 11 8.36 -2.31 14.63
C VAL A 11 8.09 -1.46 15.86
N ILE A 12 8.45 -1.92 17.06
CA ILE A 12 8.20 -1.18 18.31
C ILE A 12 9.48 -0.61 18.94
N GLY A 13 10.66 -1.09 18.56
CA GLY A 13 11.92 -0.71 19.20
C GLY A 13 12.30 0.77 19.06
N HIS A 14 11.90 1.39 17.95
CA HIS A 14 12.28 2.77 17.62
C HIS A 14 11.11 3.76 17.66
N LEU A 15 9.97 3.35 18.24
CA LEU A 15 8.82 4.23 18.44
C LEU A 15 9.11 5.25 19.55
N ALA A 16 8.71 6.50 19.30
CA ALA A 16 8.57 7.53 20.31
C ALA A 16 7.29 7.26 21.11
N VAL A 17 7.43 6.95 22.40
CA VAL A 17 6.34 6.44 23.26
C VAL A 17 6.10 7.32 24.48
N GLU A 18 6.94 8.33 24.70
CA GLU A 18 6.96 9.16 25.90
C GLU A 18 5.62 9.88 26.13
N GLU A 19 5.01 10.38 25.05
CA GLU A 19 3.73 11.11 25.06
C GLU A 19 2.51 10.18 24.89
N ARG A 20 2.71 8.88 24.62
CA ARG A 20 1.64 7.91 24.32
C ARG A 20 1.74 6.63 25.15
N ARG A 21 2.19 6.74 26.41
CA ARG A 21 2.48 5.58 27.28
C ARG A 21 1.28 4.65 27.48
N GLU A 22 0.09 5.19 27.67
CA GLU A 22 -1.13 4.39 27.87
C GLU A 22 -1.51 3.60 26.60
N GLU A 23 -1.48 4.26 25.45
CA GLU A 23 -1.74 3.61 24.16
C GLU A 23 -0.65 2.59 23.80
N PHE A 24 0.60 2.86 24.19
CA PHE A 24 1.70 1.91 24.04
C PHE A 24 1.52 0.67 24.94
N ALA A 25 0.98 0.83 26.15
CA ALA A 25 0.63 -0.31 27.00
C ALA A 25 -0.50 -1.15 26.37
N GLN A 26 -1.52 -0.51 25.80
CA GLN A 26 -2.57 -1.22 25.03
C GLN A 26 -2.00 -1.94 23.80
N LEU A 27 -1.04 -1.31 23.12
CA LEU A 27 -0.34 -1.93 22.00
C LEU A 27 0.39 -3.20 22.45
N GLN A 28 1.12 -3.16 23.57
CA GLN A 28 1.79 -4.34 24.13
C GLN A 28 0.80 -5.47 24.44
N ASP A 29 -0.34 -5.15 25.06
CA ASP A 29 -1.36 -6.15 25.37
C ASP A 29 -1.91 -6.85 24.12
N LEU A 30 -2.25 -6.09 23.07
CA LEU A 30 -2.74 -6.66 21.80
C LEU A 30 -1.65 -7.45 21.07
N LEU A 31 -0.41 -6.97 21.06
CA LEU A 31 0.74 -7.68 20.47
C LEU A 31 0.99 -9.03 21.15
N SER A 32 0.75 -9.14 22.46
CA SER A 32 0.92 -10.39 23.19
C SER A 32 -0.05 -11.50 22.73
N ARG A 33 -1.18 -11.11 22.13
CA ARG A 33 -2.26 -11.99 21.63
C ARG A 33 -2.30 -12.08 20.10
N SER A 34 -1.26 -11.61 19.42
CA SER A 34 -1.20 -11.55 17.96
C SER A 34 -0.34 -12.66 17.36
N ALA A 35 -0.77 -13.16 16.21
CA ALA A 35 0.03 -13.98 15.31
C ALA A 35 1.07 -13.10 14.60
N PHE A 36 2.31 -13.60 14.52
CA PHE A 36 3.38 -13.00 13.74
C PHE A 36 3.66 -13.92 12.55
N PRO A 37 3.47 -13.45 11.30
CA PRO A 37 3.78 -14.25 10.13
C PRO A 37 5.29 -14.46 9.99
N GLU A 38 5.64 -15.49 9.23
CA GLU A 38 7.03 -15.88 8.98
C GLU A 38 7.76 -14.82 8.13
N GLU A 39 7.04 -14.14 7.23
CA GLU A 39 7.55 -13.08 6.36
C GLU A 39 7.19 -11.69 6.87
N THR A 40 8.19 -10.79 6.89
CA THR A 40 8.00 -9.41 7.36
C THR A 40 7.16 -8.56 6.41
N ARG A 41 7.03 -8.96 5.13
CA ARG A 41 6.20 -8.28 4.13
C ARG A 41 4.70 -8.44 4.42
N ASP A 42 4.32 -9.55 5.03
CA ASP A 42 2.92 -9.79 5.44
C ASP A 42 2.50 -8.94 6.64
N LEU A 43 3.47 -8.45 7.41
CA LEU A 43 3.28 -7.53 8.53
C LEU A 43 3.30 -6.07 8.10
N SER A 44 4.06 -5.73 7.07
CA SER A 44 4.20 -4.36 6.56
C SER A 44 4.55 -4.42 5.09
N GLY A 45 3.92 -3.59 4.25
CA GLY A 45 3.99 -3.74 2.78
C GLY A 45 5.40 -3.85 2.17
N GLY A 46 6.45 -3.35 2.84
CA GLY A 46 7.84 -3.44 2.39
C GLY A 46 8.85 -2.91 3.42
N SER A 47 10.13 -2.94 3.05
CA SER A 47 11.25 -2.38 3.82
C SER A 47 12.07 -1.46 2.94
N PHE A 48 12.40 -0.25 3.42
CA PHE A 48 13.35 0.59 2.70
C PHE A 48 14.79 0.12 2.93
N SER A 49 15.67 0.39 1.95
CA SER A 49 17.11 0.05 2.04
C SER A 49 17.80 0.67 3.27
N PHE A 50 17.34 1.82 3.73
CA PHE A 50 17.89 2.48 4.92
C PHE A 50 17.48 1.82 6.25
N GLU A 51 16.44 0.98 6.27
CA GLU A 51 15.96 0.35 7.51
C GLU A 51 16.92 -0.69 8.07
N GLY A 52 17.85 -1.20 7.24
CA GLY A 52 18.96 -2.04 7.68
C GLY A 52 20.11 -1.26 8.31
N ALA A 53 20.04 0.06 8.38
CA ALA A 53 21.13 0.88 8.91
C ALA A 53 21.32 0.67 10.42
N ASP A 54 22.55 0.87 10.90
CA ASP A 54 22.89 0.81 12.33
C ASP A 54 22.08 1.79 13.19
N LEU A 55 21.50 2.84 12.59
CA LEU A 55 20.50 3.71 13.20
C LEU A 55 19.32 2.94 13.83
N PHE A 56 18.91 1.83 13.23
CA PHE A 56 17.79 0.98 13.66
C PHE A 56 18.26 -0.32 14.31
N SER A 57 19.54 -0.42 14.68
CA SER A 57 20.08 -1.58 15.39
C SER A 57 19.40 -1.79 16.75
N ALA A 58 19.36 -3.05 17.18
CA ALA A 58 18.82 -3.42 18.49
C ALA A 58 19.56 -2.72 19.65
N GLU A 59 20.85 -2.43 19.49
CA GLU A 59 21.67 -1.73 20.49
C GLU A 59 21.23 -0.27 20.73
N ARG A 60 20.52 0.33 19.78
CA ARG A 60 20.00 1.70 19.88
C ARG A 60 18.54 1.76 20.36
N VAL A 61 17.93 0.63 20.67
CA VAL A 61 16.58 0.53 21.22
C VAL A 61 16.60 1.01 22.68
N ALA A 62 15.65 1.87 23.05
CA ALA A 62 15.57 2.37 24.41
C ALA A 62 15.18 1.25 25.40
N ARG A 63 15.59 1.39 26.68
CA ARG A 63 15.44 0.33 27.69
C ARG A 63 14.00 -0.11 27.88
N VAL A 64 13.06 0.83 27.91
CA VAL A 64 11.61 0.55 28.08
C VAL A 64 11.09 -0.34 26.94
N GLN A 65 11.51 -0.07 25.71
CA GLN A 65 11.15 -0.86 24.54
C GLN A 65 11.85 -2.22 24.57
N THR A 66 13.11 -2.30 25.00
CA THR A 66 13.84 -3.56 25.15
C THR A 66 13.14 -4.51 26.12
N GLU A 67 12.79 -4.00 27.32
CA GLU A 67 12.03 -4.74 28.33
C GLU A 67 10.64 -5.17 27.82
N ALA A 68 10.02 -4.39 26.94
CA ALA A 68 8.76 -4.76 26.29
C ALA A 68 8.93 -5.87 25.26
N ILE A 69 9.96 -5.77 24.42
CA ILE A 69 10.29 -6.77 23.38
C ILE A 69 10.60 -8.12 24.02
N GLU A 70 11.40 -8.15 25.09
CA GLU A 70 11.73 -9.37 25.82
C GLU A 70 10.48 -10.04 26.39
N ARG A 71 9.60 -9.28 27.06
CA ARG A 71 8.32 -9.78 27.60
C ARG A 71 7.44 -10.37 26.51
N LEU A 72 7.28 -9.67 25.39
CA LEU A 72 6.44 -10.13 24.27
C LEU A 72 7.02 -11.37 23.58
N THR A 73 8.34 -11.49 23.52
CA THR A 73 9.01 -12.66 22.92
C THR A 73 8.74 -13.93 23.74
N GLN A 74 8.58 -13.80 25.05
CA GLN A 74 8.29 -14.93 25.96
C GLN A 74 6.81 -15.36 25.95
N THR A 75 5.90 -14.57 25.36
CA THR A 75 4.48 -14.94 25.29
C THR A 75 4.24 -16.06 24.28
N SER A 76 3.55 -17.13 24.72
CA SER A 76 3.25 -18.36 23.96
C SER A 76 1.74 -18.66 23.87
N ALA A 77 0.88 -17.66 23.95
CA ALA A 77 -0.56 -17.86 23.84
C ALA A 77 -1.00 -18.16 22.39
N ASP A 78 -2.10 -18.88 22.23
CA ASP A 78 -2.77 -19.02 20.94
C ASP A 78 -3.17 -17.62 20.42
N PRO A 79 -2.92 -17.31 19.14
CA PRO A 79 -3.19 -15.98 18.62
C PRO A 79 -4.70 -15.72 18.52
N GLU A 80 -5.15 -14.60 19.06
CA GLU A 80 -6.51 -14.08 18.90
C GLU A 80 -6.61 -13.13 17.69
N TYR A 81 -5.46 -12.57 17.28
CA TYR A 81 -5.37 -11.51 16.27
C TYR A 81 -4.37 -11.84 15.18
N ARG A 82 -4.67 -11.38 13.96
CA ARG A 82 -3.66 -11.09 12.93
C ARG A 82 -3.32 -9.60 13.01
N LEU A 83 -2.03 -9.31 12.90
CA LEU A 83 -1.51 -7.95 12.96
C LEU A 83 -1.11 -7.46 11.56
N PHE A 84 -1.40 -6.20 11.27
CA PHE A 84 -0.76 -5.45 10.20
C PHE A 84 -0.26 -4.09 10.70
N VAL A 85 0.95 -3.71 10.27
CA VAL A 85 1.59 -2.43 10.57
C VAL A 85 1.53 -1.56 9.33
N ARG A 86 0.56 -0.66 9.36
CA ARG A 86 0.24 0.27 8.28
C ARG A 86 1.11 1.52 8.36
N GLN A 87 1.57 2.00 7.22
CA GLN A 87 2.51 3.13 7.11
C GLN A 87 1.86 4.43 6.57
N VAL A 88 0.58 4.39 6.21
CA VAL A 88 -0.19 5.55 5.72
C VAL A 88 -1.57 5.62 6.42
N PRO A 89 -2.17 6.80 6.57
CA PRO A 89 -3.36 6.97 7.42
C PRO A 89 -4.66 6.38 6.84
N VAL A 90 -4.66 5.88 5.60
CA VAL A 90 -5.82 5.24 4.95
C VAL A 90 -5.58 3.74 4.77
N ARG A 91 -6.65 2.94 4.66
CA ARG A 91 -6.60 1.52 4.28
C ARG A 91 -7.06 1.36 2.82
N SER A 92 -6.12 1.10 1.92
CA SER A 92 -6.38 0.93 0.49
C SER A 92 -5.45 -0.12 -0.09
N THR A 93 -6.00 -1.01 -0.92
CA THR A 93 -5.22 -1.99 -1.70
C THR A 93 -4.43 -1.34 -2.84
N GLN A 94 -4.73 -0.09 -3.16
CA GLN A 94 -4.08 0.70 -4.21
C GLN A 94 -2.85 1.47 -3.72
N LEU A 95 -2.52 1.36 -2.42
CA LEU A 95 -1.40 2.07 -1.80
C LEU A 95 -0.48 1.08 -1.12
N HIS A 96 0.81 1.18 -1.42
CA HIS A 96 1.83 0.37 -0.76
C HIS A 96 1.86 0.66 0.75
N GLY A 97 2.06 -0.39 1.58
CA GLY A 97 2.10 -0.25 3.04
C GLY A 97 0.79 0.19 3.69
N SER A 98 -0.33 0.20 2.95
CA SER A 98 -1.64 0.68 3.41
C SER A 98 -2.58 -0.45 3.83
N ASN A 99 -2.64 -1.54 3.07
CA ASN A 99 -3.47 -2.69 3.38
C ASN A 99 -2.82 -3.95 2.76
N PRO A 100 -2.63 -5.05 3.51
CA PRO A 100 -2.06 -6.26 2.94
C PRO A 100 -3.11 -6.99 2.08
N SER A 101 -2.63 -7.80 1.13
CA SER A 101 -3.48 -8.57 0.21
C SER A 101 -4.47 -9.48 0.94
N TRP A 102 -4.08 -10.01 2.12
CA TRP A 102 -4.93 -10.88 2.94
C TRP A 102 -6.02 -10.15 3.72
N ALA A 103 -5.94 -8.83 3.91
CA ALA A 103 -6.90 -8.05 4.72
C ALA A 103 -7.86 -7.19 3.89
N SER A 104 -7.84 -7.31 2.55
CA SER A 104 -8.75 -6.57 1.69
C SER A 104 -10.22 -6.98 1.92
N GLY A 105 -11.01 -6.05 2.43
CA GLY A 105 -12.39 -6.32 2.86
C GLY A 105 -12.51 -6.97 4.24
N ALA A 106 -11.43 -7.06 5.01
CA ALA A 106 -11.44 -7.51 6.40
C ALA A 106 -11.66 -6.35 7.38
N ALA A 107 -12.40 -6.61 8.46
CA ALA A 107 -12.68 -5.63 9.51
C ALA A 107 -11.58 -5.67 10.59
N PRO A 108 -10.84 -4.58 10.82
CA PRO A 108 -10.01 -4.48 12.02
C PRO A 108 -10.94 -4.36 13.24
N GLU A 109 -10.65 -5.11 14.30
CA GLU A 109 -11.33 -4.94 15.59
C GLU A 109 -10.79 -3.71 16.32
N ARG A 110 -9.49 -3.44 16.15
CA ARG A 110 -8.80 -2.27 16.74
C ARG A 110 -7.74 -1.74 15.78
N SER A 111 -7.57 -0.42 15.80
CA SER A 111 -6.47 0.28 15.15
C SER A 111 -5.85 1.24 16.16
N LEU A 112 -4.57 1.06 16.49
CA LEU A 112 -3.81 1.98 17.35
C LEU A 112 -2.83 2.80 16.52
N GLY A 113 -2.52 4.02 16.94
CA GLY A 113 -1.64 4.92 16.20
C GLY A 113 -2.26 6.29 15.89
N PRO A 114 -1.55 7.14 15.14
CA PRO A 114 -0.19 6.90 14.65
C PRO A 114 0.86 7.00 15.76
N PHE A 115 1.75 6.02 15.84
CA PHE A 115 3.01 6.14 16.57
C PHE A 115 4.07 6.72 15.65
N VAL A 116 4.87 7.66 16.16
CA VAL A 116 5.98 8.26 15.40
C VAL A 116 7.22 7.40 15.61
N ASN A 117 7.85 6.98 14.51
CA ASN A 117 9.10 6.25 14.54
C ASN A 117 10.29 7.23 14.51
N ARG A 118 11.49 6.76 14.88
CA ARG A 118 12.73 7.58 14.92
C ARG A 118 13.11 8.22 13.57
N ASP A 119 12.61 7.68 12.47
CA ASP A 119 12.79 8.21 11.11
C ASP A 119 11.71 9.23 10.67
N GLY A 120 10.76 9.55 11.55
CA GLY A 120 9.65 10.46 11.26
C GLY A 120 8.45 9.81 10.58
N ARG A 121 8.53 8.52 10.20
CA ARG A 121 7.36 7.79 9.72
C ARG A 121 6.33 7.61 10.83
N ARG A 122 5.08 7.46 10.41
CA ARG A 122 3.95 7.18 11.30
C ARG A 122 3.44 5.77 11.04
N PHE A 123 3.24 5.01 12.11
CA PHE A 123 2.75 3.65 12.05
C PHE A 123 1.42 3.49 12.78
N TRP A 124 0.52 2.76 12.12
CA TRP A 124 -0.75 2.30 12.67
C TRP A 124 -0.70 0.78 12.81
N PHE A 125 -1.24 0.28 13.90
CA PHE A 125 -1.29 -1.13 14.22
C PHE A 125 -2.74 -1.59 14.12
N ASP A 126 -3.05 -2.29 13.04
CA ASP A 126 -4.37 -2.80 12.74
C ASP A 126 -4.46 -4.26 13.18
N PHE A 127 -5.37 -4.54 14.10
CA PHE A 127 -5.59 -5.86 14.70
C PHE A 127 -6.88 -6.46 14.17
N PHE A 128 -6.77 -7.57 13.45
CA PHE A 128 -7.88 -8.30 12.86
C PHE A 128 -8.13 -9.54 13.69
N ARG A 129 -9.32 -9.63 14.30
CA ARG A 129 -9.68 -10.80 15.10
C ARG A 129 -9.70 -12.06 14.23
N ILE A 130 -9.23 -13.18 14.76
CA ILE A 130 -9.34 -14.49 14.12
C ILE A 130 -10.71 -15.08 14.45
N GLU A 131 -11.46 -15.48 13.41
CA GLU A 131 -12.76 -16.13 13.54
C GLU A 131 -12.68 -17.63 13.27
N LYS A 132 -13.60 -18.38 13.86
CA LYS A 132 -13.82 -19.80 13.54
C LYS A 132 -15.00 -19.91 12.59
N LEU A 133 -14.75 -20.29 11.34
CA LEU A 133 -15.76 -20.46 10.29
C LEU A 133 -15.84 -21.91 9.83
N VAL A 134 -17.01 -22.32 9.33
CA VAL A 134 -17.18 -23.59 8.62
C VAL A 134 -16.77 -23.41 7.17
N ALA A 135 -15.96 -24.32 6.64
CA ALA A 135 -15.53 -24.32 5.24
C ALA A 135 -16.24 -25.41 4.44
N LEU A 136 -16.87 -25.04 3.32
CA LEU A 136 -17.50 -25.94 2.35
C LEU A 136 -16.57 -26.16 1.16
N TYR A 137 -16.17 -27.40 0.92
CA TYR A 137 -15.27 -27.80 -0.16
C TYR A 137 -16.02 -28.49 -1.30
N VAL A 138 -15.48 -28.37 -2.51
CA VAL A 138 -15.90 -29.15 -3.68
C VAL A 138 -14.86 -30.23 -3.92
N GLU A 139 -15.30 -31.46 -4.18
CA GLU A 139 -14.42 -32.60 -4.44
C GLU A 139 -13.43 -32.32 -5.59
N GLY A 140 -12.15 -32.56 -5.32
CA GLY A 140 -11.07 -32.30 -6.28
C GLY A 140 -10.62 -30.84 -6.37
N VAL A 141 -11.22 -29.93 -5.60
CA VAL A 141 -10.80 -28.52 -5.50
C VAL A 141 -10.10 -28.29 -4.16
N PRO A 142 -8.85 -27.76 -4.15
CA PRO A 142 -8.09 -27.62 -2.91
C PRO A 142 -8.61 -26.47 -2.03
N GLU A 143 -9.09 -25.37 -2.62
CA GLU A 143 -9.66 -24.25 -1.87
C GLU A 143 -11.15 -24.48 -1.54
N PRO A 144 -11.64 -24.00 -0.39
CA PRO A 144 -13.07 -24.02 -0.11
C PRO A 144 -13.83 -23.09 -1.07
N ALA A 145 -15.06 -23.46 -1.37
CA ALA A 145 -16.00 -22.63 -2.11
C ALA A 145 -16.54 -21.49 -1.22
N LEU A 146 -16.88 -21.79 0.04
CA LEU A 146 -17.48 -20.86 0.99
C LEU A 146 -16.89 -21.05 2.39
N LEU A 147 -16.76 -19.95 3.14
CA LEU A 147 -16.59 -19.98 4.60
C LEU A 147 -17.71 -19.20 5.28
N PHE A 148 -18.36 -19.78 6.29
CA PHE A 148 -19.55 -19.17 6.93
C PHE A 148 -19.78 -19.62 8.38
N LYS A 149 -20.65 -18.90 9.10
CA LYS A 149 -21.12 -19.27 10.44
C LYS A 149 -22.50 -19.94 10.40
N ILE A 150 -22.67 -21.02 11.16
CA ILE A 150 -23.94 -21.75 11.33
C ILE A 150 -24.54 -21.55 12.73
N ARG A 151 -25.86 -21.76 12.88
CA ARG A 151 -26.59 -21.63 14.16
C ARG A 151 -26.22 -22.67 15.21
N THR A 152 -26.15 -23.93 14.82
CA THR A 152 -26.06 -25.10 15.70
C THR A 152 -25.44 -26.27 14.92
N GLY A 153 -24.82 -27.24 15.60
CA GLY A 153 -24.27 -28.44 14.95
C GLY A 153 -22.82 -28.29 14.47
N PHE A 154 -22.01 -27.46 15.14
CA PHE A 154 -20.57 -27.39 14.88
C PHE A 154 -19.81 -28.46 15.67
N ARG A 155 -18.80 -29.05 15.04
CA ARG A 155 -17.82 -29.92 15.68
C ARG A 155 -16.45 -29.27 15.61
N PHE A 156 -15.80 -29.17 16.77
CA PHE A 156 -14.41 -28.78 16.88
C PHE A 156 -13.56 -30.05 16.78
N ILE A 157 -12.69 -30.13 15.76
CA ILE A 157 -11.89 -31.33 15.48
C ILE A 157 -10.41 -31.08 15.77
N ASP A 158 -9.87 -29.94 15.32
CA ASP A 158 -8.48 -29.50 15.53
C ASP A 158 -8.42 -27.97 15.53
N ILE A 159 -7.39 -27.38 16.14
CA ILE A 159 -7.16 -25.93 16.16
C ILE A 159 -6.69 -25.39 14.80
N ASN A 160 -6.03 -26.22 13.99
CA ASN A 160 -5.50 -25.85 12.67
C ASN A 160 -6.48 -26.14 11.52
N LEU A 161 -7.69 -26.65 11.83
CA LEU A 161 -8.72 -26.95 10.85
C LEU A 161 -9.92 -26.01 11.01
N PRO A 162 -10.57 -25.60 9.92
CA PRO A 162 -11.86 -24.93 9.99
C PRO A 162 -12.89 -25.75 10.78
N LEU A 163 -13.94 -25.09 11.29
CA LEU A 163 -15.05 -25.79 11.93
C LEU A 163 -15.73 -26.72 10.92
N SER A 164 -16.22 -27.85 11.40
CA SER A 164 -17.10 -28.70 10.60
C SER A 164 -18.55 -28.55 11.05
N ALA A 165 -19.48 -28.49 10.11
CA ALA A 165 -20.91 -28.65 10.38
C ALA A 165 -21.31 -30.13 10.32
N ASP A 166 -22.43 -30.50 10.95
CA ASP A 166 -23.10 -31.76 10.66
C ASP A 166 -23.55 -31.80 9.18
N ALA A 167 -23.45 -32.96 8.54
CA ALA A 167 -23.85 -33.14 7.15
C ALA A 167 -25.36 -32.93 6.98
N GLY A 168 -25.73 -31.98 6.14
CA GLY A 168 -27.12 -31.72 5.75
C GLY A 168 -27.21 -31.02 4.39
N SER A 169 -28.38 -31.07 3.77
CA SER A 169 -28.64 -30.43 2.46
C SER A 169 -29.05 -28.96 2.56
N ASN A 170 -29.23 -28.41 3.78
CA ASN A 170 -29.65 -27.02 3.97
C ASN A 170 -29.04 -26.42 5.25
N TYR A 171 -28.39 -25.27 5.10
CA TYR A 171 -27.77 -24.53 6.19
C TYR A 171 -28.40 -23.14 6.34
N LYS A 172 -28.79 -22.79 7.56
CA LYS A 172 -29.22 -21.44 7.92
C LYS A 172 -28.07 -20.66 8.52
N LEU A 173 -27.78 -19.50 7.93
CA LEU A 173 -26.70 -18.61 8.35
C LEU A 173 -27.20 -17.58 9.35
N ASN A 174 -26.36 -17.29 10.35
CA ASN A 174 -26.57 -16.20 11.31
C ASN A 174 -25.96 -14.90 10.80
N ALA A 175 -26.25 -13.80 11.51
CA ALA A 175 -25.53 -12.56 11.31
C ALA A 175 -24.02 -12.75 11.52
N GLY A 176 -23.21 -12.10 10.69
CA GLY A 176 -21.75 -12.23 10.72
C GLY A 176 -21.14 -12.17 9.32
N SER A 177 -20.01 -12.85 9.13
CA SER A 177 -19.28 -12.86 7.87
C SER A 177 -19.52 -14.14 7.08
N ILE A 178 -19.59 -13.99 5.76
CA ILE A 178 -19.43 -15.06 4.78
C ILE A 178 -18.29 -14.68 3.84
N TRP A 179 -17.41 -15.63 3.56
CA TRP A 179 -16.36 -15.49 2.55
C TRP A 179 -16.67 -16.42 1.38
N ILE A 180 -16.63 -15.88 0.17
CA ILE A 180 -16.97 -16.58 -1.07
C ILE A 180 -15.70 -16.64 -1.91
N ASN A 181 -15.32 -17.81 -2.41
CA ASN A 181 -14.22 -17.89 -3.36
C ASN A 181 -14.53 -17.00 -4.57
N SER A 182 -13.68 -16.00 -4.85
CA SER A 182 -13.98 -14.95 -5.83
C SER A 182 -14.14 -15.50 -7.24
N ARG A 183 -13.57 -16.67 -7.55
CA ARG A 183 -13.76 -17.35 -8.85
C ARG A 183 -15.16 -17.89 -9.09
N LEU A 184 -15.97 -18.02 -8.03
CA LEU A 184 -17.39 -18.36 -8.13
C LEU A 184 -18.26 -17.15 -8.52
N LEU A 185 -17.70 -15.94 -8.46
CA LEU A 185 -18.38 -14.71 -8.87
C LEU A 185 -17.80 -14.18 -10.19
N ALA A 186 -16.48 -14.18 -10.33
CA ALA A 186 -15.77 -13.75 -11.53
C ALA A 186 -14.68 -14.76 -11.89
N SER A 187 -14.82 -15.41 -13.04
CA SER A 187 -13.93 -16.50 -13.47
C SER A 187 -12.45 -16.09 -13.62
N ASN A 188 -12.18 -14.79 -13.89
CA ASN A 188 -10.86 -14.20 -14.02
C ASN A 188 -10.25 -13.70 -12.69
N ALA A 189 -10.91 -13.93 -11.55
CA ALA A 189 -10.33 -13.63 -10.24
C ALA A 189 -9.10 -14.54 -9.97
N PRO A 190 -8.08 -14.06 -9.25
CA PRO A 190 -6.92 -14.87 -8.91
C PRO A 190 -7.28 -16.10 -8.07
N LEU A 191 -6.49 -17.17 -8.20
CA LEU A 191 -6.61 -18.35 -7.34
C LEU A 191 -6.34 -17.98 -5.87
N GLY A 192 -7.06 -18.61 -4.95
CA GLY A 192 -6.93 -18.37 -3.51
C GLY A 192 -7.57 -17.06 -3.01
N PHE A 193 -8.20 -16.26 -3.88
CA PHE A 193 -8.85 -15.01 -3.48
C PHE A 193 -10.31 -15.24 -3.07
N PHE A 194 -10.73 -14.53 -2.03
CA PHE A 194 -12.06 -14.59 -1.45
C PHE A 194 -12.67 -13.19 -1.33
N THR A 195 -13.99 -13.14 -1.49
CA THR A 195 -14.82 -11.96 -1.28
C THR A 195 -15.59 -12.12 0.02
N GLY A 196 -15.34 -11.22 0.98
CA GLY A 196 -16.03 -11.17 2.26
C GLY A 196 -17.27 -10.28 2.23
N LEU A 197 -18.37 -10.74 2.80
CA LEU A 197 -19.62 -10.00 2.96
C LEU A 197 -20.12 -10.08 4.41
N THR A 198 -20.64 -8.97 4.94
CA THR A 198 -21.41 -8.96 6.18
C THR A 198 -22.89 -9.23 5.92
N ILE A 199 -23.47 -10.20 6.64
CA ILE A 199 -24.86 -10.64 6.48
C ILE A 199 -25.64 -10.48 7.78
N ARG A 200 -26.95 -10.24 7.68
CA ARG A 200 -27.91 -10.38 8.78
C ARG A 200 -28.39 -11.82 8.91
N SER A 201 -28.54 -12.50 7.78
CA SER A 201 -28.97 -13.90 7.68
C SER A 201 -28.73 -14.42 6.27
N GLY A 202 -28.87 -15.73 6.08
CA GLY A 202 -28.87 -16.34 4.76
C GLY A 202 -29.17 -17.83 4.78
N THR A 203 -29.22 -18.44 3.60
CA THR A 203 -29.39 -19.87 3.41
C THR A 203 -28.39 -20.41 2.39
N ILE A 204 -27.91 -21.63 2.62
CA ILE A 204 -27.13 -22.41 1.66
C ILE A 204 -27.90 -23.71 1.45
N ALA A 205 -28.42 -23.93 0.26
CA ALA A 205 -29.13 -25.15 -0.13
C ALA A 205 -28.29 -25.97 -1.10
N LEU A 206 -28.12 -27.26 -0.81
CA LEU A 206 -27.38 -28.22 -1.60
C LEU A 206 -28.35 -29.20 -2.26
N SER A 207 -28.10 -29.55 -3.53
CA SER A 207 -28.91 -30.57 -4.22
C SER A 207 -28.68 -32.00 -3.74
N ALA A 208 -27.62 -32.23 -2.97
CA ALA A 208 -27.27 -33.51 -2.36
C ALA A 208 -26.55 -33.27 -1.03
N GLU A 209 -26.56 -34.25 -0.12
CA GLU A 209 -25.88 -34.13 1.17
C GLU A 209 -24.35 -34.16 0.99
N PRO A 210 -23.60 -33.34 1.76
CA PRO A 210 -22.15 -33.37 1.77
C PRO A 210 -21.61 -34.53 2.61
N ASN A 211 -20.38 -34.94 2.33
CA ASN A 211 -19.64 -35.90 3.13
C ASN A 211 -18.62 -35.21 4.02
N LEU A 212 -18.36 -35.79 5.19
CA LEU A 212 -17.27 -35.37 6.07
C LEU A 212 -16.01 -36.17 5.72
N VAL A 213 -15.04 -35.51 5.07
CA VAL A 213 -13.78 -36.11 4.66
C VAL A 213 -12.65 -35.41 5.41
N VAL A 214 -11.99 -36.13 6.34
CA VAL A 214 -10.89 -35.58 7.17
C VAL A 214 -11.33 -34.29 7.90
N GLY A 215 -12.55 -34.27 8.44
CA GLY A 215 -13.11 -33.10 9.13
C GLY A 215 -13.51 -31.93 8.23
N ARG A 216 -13.46 -32.09 6.90
CA ARG A 216 -13.91 -31.08 5.92
C ARG A 216 -15.29 -31.44 5.38
N LEU A 217 -16.20 -30.45 5.36
CA LEU A 217 -17.51 -30.56 4.73
C LEU A 217 -17.34 -30.50 3.21
N THR A 218 -17.51 -31.62 2.52
CA THR A 218 -17.17 -31.76 1.10
C THR A 218 -18.38 -32.20 0.27
N ILE A 219 -18.67 -31.49 -0.82
CA ILE A 219 -19.71 -31.86 -1.80
C ILE A 219 -19.09 -32.45 -3.08
N ALA A 220 -19.84 -33.30 -3.77
CA ALA A 220 -19.45 -33.79 -5.08
C ALA A 220 -19.43 -32.64 -6.12
N GLN A 221 -18.64 -32.79 -7.19
CA GLN A 221 -18.44 -31.73 -8.20
C GLN A 221 -19.74 -31.21 -8.84
N ASN A 222 -20.73 -32.09 -9.04
CA ASN A 222 -21.99 -31.76 -9.70
C ASN A 222 -23.11 -31.33 -8.73
N THR A 223 -22.83 -31.29 -7.42
CA THR A 223 -23.81 -30.80 -6.44
C THR A 223 -24.07 -29.32 -6.68
N THR A 224 -25.32 -28.97 -6.94
CA THR A 224 -25.72 -27.57 -7.07
C THR A 224 -25.81 -26.93 -5.69
N VAL A 225 -25.09 -25.83 -5.52
CA VAL A 225 -25.14 -24.99 -4.33
C VAL A 225 -25.90 -23.72 -4.67
N ARG A 226 -26.97 -23.43 -3.93
CA ARG A 226 -27.72 -22.16 -4.02
C ARG A 226 -27.54 -21.38 -2.74
N VAL A 227 -27.12 -20.12 -2.87
CA VAL A 227 -26.86 -19.23 -1.74
C VAL A 227 -27.81 -18.04 -1.83
N GLN A 228 -28.50 -17.73 -0.73
CA GLN A 228 -29.35 -16.54 -0.62
C GLN A 228 -28.96 -15.76 0.63
N LEU A 229 -28.59 -14.49 0.47
CA LEU A 229 -28.05 -13.65 1.54
C LEU A 229 -28.90 -12.39 1.73
N GLN A 230 -29.14 -12.08 3.01
CA GLN A 230 -29.67 -10.79 3.45
C GLN A 230 -28.49 -9.99 4.01
N LEU A 231 -28.03 -9.02 3.24
CA LEU A 231 -26.81 -8.26 3.46
C LEU A 231 -26.98 -7.19 4.54
N GLN A 232 -25.93 -6.99 5.33
CA GLN A 232 -25.88 -5.97 6.36
C GLN A 232 -25.16 -4.73 5.85
N GLN A 233 -25.86 -3.59 5.78
CA GLN A 233 -25.25 -2.29 5.52
C GLN A 233 -24.20 -1.98 6.59
N GLN A 234 -23.03 -1.51 6.16
CA GLN A 234 -21.97 -1.07 7.05
C GLN A 234 -22.39 0.22 7.78
N THR A 235 -22.10 0.29 9.07
CA THR A 235 -22.28 1.51 9.88
C THR A 235 -20.93 2.21 10.04
N VAL A 236 -20.93 3.53 9.84
CA VAL A 236 -19.73 4.38 10.01
C VAL A 236 -19.67 4.83 11.46
N ASN A 237 -18.86 4.15 12.28
CA ASN A 237 -18.79 4.40 13.72
C ASN A 237 -17.68 5.39 14.11
N ASP A 238 -16.71 5.63 13.23
CA ASP A 238 -15.51 6.43 13.50
C ASP A 238 -15.55 7.82 12.84
N ALA A 239 -16.70 8.26 12.35
CA ALA A 239 -16.84 9.58 11.74
C ALA A 239 -16.45 10.70 12.73
N ASP A 240 -15.61 11.65 12.28
CA ASP A 240 -15.20 12.81 13.10
C ASP A 240 -15.87 14.08 12.55
N PRO A 241 -16.98 14.54 13.15
CA PRO A 241 -17.65 15.76 12.72
C PRO A 241 -16.85 17.03 13.03
N ALA A 242 -15.89 16.97 13.95
CA ALA A 242 -15.05 18.11 14.32
C ALA A 242 -13.80 18.25 13.44
N SER A 243 -13.51 17.28 12.57
CA SER A 243 -12.44 17.42 11.57
C SER A 243 -12.90 18.30 10.41
N VAL A 244 -12.02 19.19 9.96
CA VAL A 244 -12.26 19.99 8.73
C VAL A 244 -12.09 19.18 7.46
N TYR A 245 -11.36 18.06 7.52
CA TYR A 245 -11.14 17.12 6.43
C TYR A 245 -12.17 15.99 6.47
N GLY A 246 -12.33 15.26 5.36
CA GLY A 246 -13.25 14.13 5.22
C GLY A 246 -14.73 14.54 5.07
N LYS A 247 -15.00 15.82 4.80
CA LYS A 247 -16.37 16.36 4.75
C LYS A 247 -17.20 15.69 3.67
N ASP A 248 -16.65 15.51 2.47
CA ASP A 248 -17.35 14.85 1.36
C ASP A 248 -17.73 13.41 1.69
N ALA A 249 -16.85 12.67 2.36
CA ALA A 249 -17.12 11.30 2.79
C ALA A 249 -18.20 11.23 3.89
N ARG A 250 -18.31 12.25 4.76
CA ARG A 250 -19.40 12.37 5.75
C ARG A 250 -20.72 12.80 5.11
N ALA A 251 -20.67 13.65 4.08
CA ALA A 251 -21.85 14.14 3.36
C ALA A 251 -22.42 13.09 2.39
N ALA A 252 -21.60 12.10 2.00
CA ALA A 252 -21.99 11.01 1.14
C ALA A 252 -23.06 10.13 1.80
N HIS A 253 -24.02 9.70 0.99
CA HIS A 253 -25.03 8.72 1.38
C HIS A 253 -25.02 7.57 0.40
N ILE A 254 -24.67 6.38 0.87
CA ILE A 254 -24.52 5.18 0.04
C ILE A 254 -25.49 4.12 0.55
N GLU A 255 -26.33 3.61 -0.32
CA GLU A 255 -27.13 2.41 -0.08
C GLU A 255 -26.65 1.30 -1.02
N LEU A 256 -26.05 0.27 -0.45
CA LEU A 256 -25.58 -0.90 -1.18
C LEU A 256 -26.70 -1.95 -1.31
N PRO A 257 -26.58 -2.96 -2.19
CA PRO A 257 -27.57 -4.03 -2.29
C PRO A 257 -27.84 -4.71 -0.95
N ARG A 258 -29.11 -4.92 -0.60
CA ARG A 258 -29.53 -5.63 0.63
C ARG A 258 -29.76 -7.12 0.43
N GLU A 259 -29.95 -7.54 -0.81
CA GLU A 259 -30.20 -8.92 -1.18
C GLU A 259 -29.21 -9.36 -2.23
N PHE A 260 -28.66 -10.56 -2.05
CA PHE A 260 -27.74 -11.16 -3.01
C PHE A 260 -27.93 -12.66 -3.02
N ALA A 261 -28.20 -13.23 -4.20
CA ALA A 261 -28.30 -14.66 -4.40
C ALA A 261 -27.48 -15.10 -5.61
N PHE A 262 -26.89 -16.28 -5.52
CA PHE A 262 -26.11 -16.89 -6.59
C PHE A 262 -26.10 -18.41 -6.43
N HIS A 263 -25.72 -19.11 -7.50
CA HIS A 263 -25.53 -20.54 -7.48
C HIS A 263 -24.27 -20.97 -8.24
N PHE A 264 -23.80 -22.18 -7.93
CA PHE A 264 -22.73 -22.83 -8.68
C PHE A 264 -22.87 -24.36 -8.68
N ALA A 265 -22.41 -25.00 -9.75
CA ALA A 265 -22.37 -26.46 -9.93
C ALA A 265 -21.42 -26.83 -11.09
N GLY A 266 -20.63 -27.90 -10.98
CA GLY A 266 -19.89 -28.46 -12.13
C GLY A 266 -19.04 -27.46 -12.93
N GLY A 267 -18.46 -26.46 -12.25
CA GLY A 267 -17.66 -25.37 -12.86
C GLY A 267 -18.47 -24.17 -13.40
N SER A 268 -19.80 -24.29 -13.49
CA SER A 268 -20.71 -23.19 -13.81
C SER A 268 -21.10 -22.38 -12.57
N HIS A 269 -21.32 -21.08 -12.74
CA HIS A 269 -21.81 -20.19 -11.69
C HIS A 269 -22.60 -19.03 -12.30
N ALA A 270 -23.57 -18.50 -11.56
CA ALA A 270 -24.32 -17.32 -11.94
C ALA A 270 -24.86 -16.57 -10.72
N VAL A 271 -25.03 -15.26 -10.86
CA VAL A 271 -25.81 -14.43 -9.93
C VAL A 271 -27.28 -14.58 -10.27
N ASP A 272 -28.11 -14.86 -9.27
CA ASP A 272 -29.54 -15.08 -9.40
C ASP A 272 -30.37 -13.84 -9.05
N GLN A 273 -29.89 -13.08 -8.05
CA GLN A 273 -30.60 -11.91 -7.54
C GLN A 273 -29.60 -10.89 -7.00
N LEU A 274 -29.85 -9.63 -7.28
CA LEU A 274 -29.13 -8.50 -6.69
C LEU A 274 -30.12 -7.37 -6.40
N GLY A 275 -30.11 -6.88 -5.16
CA GLY A 275 -30.95 -5.77 -4.73
C GLY A 275 -30.53 -4.43 -5.34
N HIS A 276 -31.44 -3.46 -5.27
CA HIS A 276 -31.21 -2.08 -5.70
C HIS A 276 -30.10 -1.39 -4.88
N ALA A 277 -29.40 -0.45 -5.50
CA ALA A 277 -28.40 0.38 -4.84
C ALA A 277 -28.54 1.85 -5.26
N SER A 278 -28.09 2.77 -4.42
CA SER A 278 -28.11 4.19 -4.73
C SER A 278 -26.98 4.94 -4.03
N TRP A 279 -26.66 6.12 -4.55
CA TRP A 279 -25.74 7.01 -3.87
C TRP A 279 -26.09 8.49 -4.01
N ARG A 280 -25.53 9.28 -3.09
CA ARG A 280 -25.31 10.71 -3.22
C ARG A 280 -23.85 10.99 -2.90
N VAL A 281 -23.07 11.42 -3.89
CA VAL A 281 -21.62 11.66 -3.78
C VAL A 281 -21.29 12.96 -4.51
N TYR A 282 -20.57 13.89 -3.87
CA TYR A 282 -20.25 15.21 -4.43
C TYR A 282 -21.46 15.99 -4.99
N GLY A 283 -22.61 15.88 -4.30
CA GLY A 283 -23.89 16.44 -4.74
C GLY A 283 -24.62 15.63 -5.83
N HIS A 284 -23.90 14.79 -6.60
CA HIS A 284 -24.48 13.91 -7.60
C HIS A 284 -25.32 12.81 -6.98
N LYS A 285 -26.55 12.61 -7.49
CA LYS A 285 -27.46 11.54 -7.07
C LYS A 285 -27.68 10.58 -8.23
N ALA A 286 -27.54 9.28 -7.96
CA ALA A 286 -27.88 8.24 -8.92
C ALA A 286 -28.38 6.99 -8.21
N SER A 287 -29.22 6.24 -8.92
CA SER A 287 -29.62 4.89 -8.55
C SER A 287 -29.01 3.88 -9.50
N PHE A 288 -28.89 2.63 -9.06
CA PHE A 288 -28.20 1.58 -9.80
C PHE A 288 -28.98 0.28 -9.76
N ASP A 289 -29.25 -0.27 -10.95
CA ASP A 289 -29.99 -1.52 -11.13
C ASP A 289 -29.11 -2.60 -11.76
N TRP A 290 -29.32 -3.86 -11.39
CA TRP A 290 -28.48 -4.96 -11.83
C TRP A 290 -28.63 -5.26 -13.33
N ARG A 291 -27.51 -5.39 -14.06
CA ARG A 291 -27.48 -5.83 -15.46
C ARG A 291 -27.35 -7.35 -15.55
N GLN A 292 -28.48 -8.06 -15.46
CA GLN A 292 -28.55 -9.53 -15.38
C GLN A 292 -27.79 -10.30 -16.48
N LEU A 293 -27.70 -9.73 -17.68
CA LEU A 293 -27.06 -10.38 -18.83
C LEU A 293 -25.54 -10.14 -18.92
N GLN A 294 -24.96 -9.32 -18.04
CA GLN A 294 -23.53 -9.04 -18.04
C GLN A 294 -22.83 -9.80 -16.93
N SER A 295 -21.81 -10.57 -17.29
CA SER A 295 -21.02 -11.35 -16.33
C SER A 295 -20.17 -10.43 -15.45
N ALA A 296 -19.99 -10.82 -14.19
CA ALA A 296 -19.07 -10.16 -13.30
C ALA A 296 -17.62 -10.44 -13.70
N SER A 297 -16.73 -9.51 -13.40
CA SER A 297 -15.31 -9.60 -13.71
C SER A 297 -14.46 -9.11 -12.54
N TYR A 298 -13.26 -9.64 -12.43
CA TYR A 298 -12.25 -9.12 -11.52
C TYR A 298 -11.50 -7.97 -12.18
N ASP A 299 -11.37 -6.85 -11.47
CA ASP A 299 -10.56 -5.71 -11.85
C ASP A 299 -9.31 -5.62 -10.98
N LEU A 300 -8.15 -5.69 -11.62
CA LEU A 300 -6.85 -5.70 -10.97
C LEU A 300 -6.54 -4.34 -10.29
N VAL A 301 -6.93 -3.23 -10.91
CA VAL A 301 -6.62 -1.88 -10.41
C VAL A 301 -7.42 -1.55 -9.15
N ALA A 302 -8.69 -1.95 -9.12
CA ALA A 302 -9.54 -1.79 -7.94
C ALA A 302 -9.33 -2.91 -6.90
N ASN A 303 -8.68 -4.02 -7.29
CA ASN A 303 -8.58 -5.27 -6.52
C ASN A 303 -9.95 -5.80 -6.07
N ARG A 304 -10.91 -5.82 -7.01
CA ARG A 304 -12.33 -6.09 -6.73
C ARG A 304 -12.99 -6.96 -7.79
N VAL A 305 -13.94 -7.78 -7.34
CA VAL A 305 -14.96 -8.34 -8.23
C VAL A 305 -15.99 -7.24 -8.50
N LEU A 306 -16.27 -7.00 -9.78
CA LEU A 306 -17.19 -6.00 -10.28
C LEU A 306 -18.44 -6.69 -10.83
N ILE A 307 -19.56 -6.53 -10.14
CA ILE A 307 -20.87 -6.99 -10.63
C ILE A 307 -21.53 -5.83 -11.39
N PRO A 308 -21.84 -5.98 -12.69
CA PRO A 308 -22.31 -4.87 -13.53
C PRO A 308 -23.67 -4.32 -13.09
N LEU A 309 -23.75 -3.00 -13.01
CA LEU A 309 -24.96 -2.24 -12.75
C LEU A 309 -25.23 -1.26 -13.91
N ALA A 310 -26.47 -0.80 -14.02
CA ALA A 310 -26.90 0.31 -14.84
C ALA A 310 -27.18 1.52 -13.94
N ALA A 311 -26.39 2.58 -14.10
CA ALA A 311 -26.69 3.86 -13.47
C ALA A 311 -27.93 4.51 -14.10
N SER A 312 -28.72 5.22 -13.29
CA SER A 312 -29.89 6.00 -13.74
C SER A 312 -29.53 7.28 -14.50
N THR A 313 -28.25 7.64 -14.52
CA THR A 313 -27.71 8.83 -15.18
C THR A 313 -26.61 8.42 -16.15
N GLU A 314 -26.44 9.19 -17.24
CA GLU A 314 -25.36 8.97 -18.21
C GLU A 314 -24.07 9.71 -17.85
N ARG A 315 -24.15 10.69 -16.94
CA ARG A 315 -23.06 11.60 -16.57
C ARG A 315 -22.95 11.69 -15.06
N PHE A 316 -21.72 11.80 -14.58
CA PHE A 316 -21.38 12.11 -13.20
C PHE A 316 -20.87 13.55 -13.14
N GLU A 317 -21.57 14.40 -12.39
CA GLU A 317 -21.30 15.84 -12.29
C GLU A 317 -20.95 16.21 -10.85
N VAL A 318 -19.83 16.89 -10.65
CA VAL A 318 -19.40 17.35 -9.33
C VAL A 318 -20.01 18.71 -9.06
N THR A 319 -21.02 18.74 -8.19
CA THR A 319 -21.79 19.96 -7.88
C THR A 319 -21.55 20.47 -6.45
N ASP A 320 -21.09 19.61 -5.56
CA ASP A 320 -20.77 19.95 -4.18
C ASP A 320 -19.47 19.27 -3.79
N ASN A 321 -18.45 20.05 -3.45
CA ASN A 321 -17.20 19.57 -2.91
C ASN A 321 -16.79 20.46 -1.73
N GLN A 322 -16.60 19.86 -0.57
CA GLN A 322 -16.48 20.53 0.72
C GLN A 322 -15.11 20.39 1.36
N SER A 323 -14.23 19.55 0.80
CA SER A 323 -12.86 19.41 1.32
C SER A 323 -12.10 20.73 1.21
N PRO A 324 -11.41 21.15 2.30
CA PRO A 324 -10.50 22.29 2.24
C PRO A 324 -9.13 21.95 1.64
N PHE A 325 -8.82 20.65 1.46
CA PHE A 325 -7.54 20.18 0.96
C PHE A 325 -7.61 19.75 -0.51
N HIS A 326 -8.64 19.03 -0.91
CA HIS A 326 -8.79 18.48 -2.26
C HIS A 326 -9.98 19.10 -2.99
N THR A 327 -9.78 19.43 -4.26
CA THR A 327 -10.85 19.92 -5.14
C THR A 327 -10.99 19.01 -6.36
N LEU A 328 -12.00 18.14 -6.35
CA LEU A 328 -12.58 17.55 -7.55
C LEU A 328 -13.54 18.54 -8.21
N SER A 329 -13.52 18.61 -9.54
CA SER A 329 -14.47 19.41 -10.32
C SER A 329 -14.68 18.82 -11.71
N GLY A 330 -15.71 19.31 -12.40
CA GLY A 330 -16.05 18.93 -13.76
C GLY A 330 -17.14 17.87 -13.84
N GLU A 331 -17.28 17.30 -15.03
CA GLU A 331 -18.29 16.30 -15.34
C GLU A 331 -17.67 15.25 -16.26
N THR A 332 -18.04 13.98 -16.09
CA THR A 332 -17.64 12.90 -16.97
C THR A 332 -18.82 12.04 -17.38
N LYS A 333 -18.77 11.49 -18.60
CA LYS A 333 -19.71 10.46 -19.04
C LYS A 333 -19.41 9.14 -18.32
N ILE A 334 -20.45 8.48 -17.82
CA ILE A 334 -20.35 7.18 -17.17
C ILE A 334 -20.19 6.11 -18.24
N ALA A 335 -18.98 5.56 -18.36
CA ALA A 335 -18.70 4.44 -19.27
C ALA A 335 -19.25 3.12 -18.72
N ALA A 336 -19.15 2.91 -17.40
CA ALA A 336 -19.66 1.73 -16.72
C ALA A 336 -19.90 1.97 -15.22
N SER A 337 -20.77 1.16 -14.62
CA SER A 337 -21.09 1.20 -13.20
C SER A 337 -21.17 -0.20 -12.60
N PHE A 338 -20.77 -0.36 -11.35
CA PHE A 338 -20.60 -1.67 -10.72
C PHE A 338 -20.92 -1.63 -9.22
N TRP A 339 -21.38 -2.77 -8.70
CA TRP A 339 -21.19 -3.13 -7.31
C TRP A 339 -19.81 -3.77 -7.18
N ALA A 340 -18.93 -3.13 -6.42
CA ALA A 340 -17.50 -3.46 -6.37
C ALA A 340 -17.14 -4.13 -5.03
N LEU A 341 -16.90 -5.43 -5.09
CA LEU A 341 -16.66 -6.30 -3.96
C LEU A 341 -15.15 -6.51 -3.71
N PRO A 342 -14.64 -6.22 -2.51
CA PRO A 342 -13.22 -6.44 -2.20
C PRO A 342 -12.87 -7.93 -2.30
N THR A 343 -11.61 -8.19 -2.65
CA THR A 343 -11.06 -9.54 -2.73
C THR A 343 -9.77 -9.63 -1.92
N ALA A 344 -9.56 -10.75 -1.22
CA ALA A 344 -8.38 -10.98 -0.39
C ALA A 344 -7.90 -12.43 -0.47
N ALA A 345 -6.58 -12.61 -0.39
CA ALA A 345 -5.95 -13.91 -0.17
C ALA A 345 -6.00 -14.26 1.33
N ILE A 346 -7.16 -14.68 1.83
CA ILE A 346 -7.36 -14.95 3.26
C ILE A 346 -6.65 -16.24 3.70
N ASP A 347 -6.31 -16.31 4.99
CA ASP A 347 -5.96 -17.58 5.63
C ASP A 347 -7.26 -18.34 5.96
N VAL A 348 -7.50 -19.46 5.29
CA VAL A 348 -8.70 -20.29 5.47
C VAL A 348 -8.76 -20.94 6.85
N ALA A 349 -7.61 -21.20 7.49
CA ALA A 349 -7.55 -21.76 8.83
C ALA A 349 -7.80 -20.68 9.89
N ASN A 350 -7.34 -19.45 9.65
CA ASN A 350 -7.48 -18.30 10.55
C ASN A 350 -8.16 -17.11 9.86
N PRO A 351 -9.43 -17.23 9.42
CA PRO A 351 -10.10 -16.17 8.69
C PRO A 351 -10.42 -14.98 9.59
N THR A 352 -10.49 -13.79 9.00
CA THR A 352 -10.87 -12.56 9.70
C THR A 352 -12.31 -12.16 9.38
N PRO A 353 -13.00 -11.36 10.22
CA PRO A 353 -14.34 -10.87 9.91
C PRO A 353 -14.31 -10.00 8.64
N ALA A 354 -15.36 -10.06 7.83
CA ALA A 354 -15.59 -9.13 6.72
C ALA A 354 -15.99 -7.74 7.24
N GLU A 355 -15.51 -6.68 6.60
CA GLU A 355 -15.76 -5.26 6.99
C GLU A 355 -17.14 -4.75 6.58
N GLY A 356 -17.67 -5.26 5.46
CA GLY A 356 -18.91 -4.74 4.89
C GLY A 356 -19.31 -5.50 3.64
N ILE A 357 -20.05 -4.81 2.77
CA ILE A 357 -20.66 -5.39 1.56
C ILE A 357 -20.19 -4.65 0.30
N GLY A 358 -18.94 -4.19 0.30
CA GLY A 358 -18.31 -3.56 -0.86
C GLY A 358 -18.61 -2.07 -1.01
N ALA A 359 -18.63 -1.62 -2.27
CA ALA A 359 -18.76 -0.21 -2.65
C ALA A 359 -19.57 -0.09 -3.96
N LEU A 360 -20.05 1.11 -4.27
CA LEU A 360 -20.45 1.47 -5.63
C LEU A 360 -19.27 2.08 -6.36
N LEU A 361 -19.13 1.76 -7.64
CA LEU A 361 -18.05 2.22 -8.47
C LEU A 361 -18.58 2.62 -9.84
N ILE A 362 -18.20 3.80 -10.31
CA ILE A 362 -18.35 4.18 -11.72
C ILE A 362 -16.97 4.32 -12.36
N ARG A 363 -16.90 4.02 -13.65
CA ARG A 363 -15.80 4.40 -14.52
C ARG A 363 -16.27 5.53 -15.42
N GLY A 364 -15.59 6.65 -15.36
CA GLY A 364 -15.81 7.79 -16.23
C GLY A 364 -14.91 7.76 -17.46
N GLU A 365 -15.28 8.55 -18.46
CA GLU A 365 -14.41 9.02 -19.53
C GLU A 365 -13.65 10.29 -19.07
N GLU A 366 -13.00 11.01 -19.99
CA GLU A 366 -12.36 12.30 -19.65
C GLU A 366 -13.39 13.35 -19.21
N GLY A 367 -12.97 14.30 -18.36
CA GLY A 367 -13.77 15.49 -18.02
C GLY A 367 -13.77 15.90 -16.56
N LEU A 368 -13.27 15.03 -15.66
CA LEU A 368 -12.98 15.40 -14.28
C LEU A 368 -11.57 15.97 -14.15
N THR A 369 -11.41 16.92 -13.22
CA THR A 369 -10.10 17.45 -12.84
C THR A 369 -9.92 17.41 -11.32
N SER A 370 -8.68 17.21 -10.88
CA SER A 370 -8.30 17.13 -9.47
C SER A 370 -7.24 18.16 -9.13
N ASN A 371 -7.49 18.94 -8.08
CA ASN A 371 -6.56 19.91 -7.52
C ASN A 371 -6.42 19.68 -6.02
N TRP A 372 -5.37 20.21 -5.40
CA TRP A 372 -5.26 20.26 -3.94
C TRP A 372 -4.45 21.47 -3.48
N THR A 373 -4.47 21.74 -2.19
CA THR A 373 -3.73 22.86 -1.59
C THR A 373 -2.24 22.80 -1.96
N ALA A 374 -1.70 23.94 -2.36
CA ALA A 374 -0.31 24.13 -2.82
C ALA A 374 0.08 23.48 -4.16
N LEU A 375 -0.85 22.82 -4.87
CA LEU A 375 -0.63 22.47 -6.27
C LEU A 375 -0.61 23.74 -7.14
N LYS A 376 0.46 23.94 -7.91
CA LYS A 376 0.63 25.08 -8.84
C LYS A 376 0.61 24.57 -10.27
N GLY A 377 0.33 25.45 -11.24
CA GLY A 377 0.34 25.09 -12.67
C GLY A 377 -0.96 24.50 -13.21
N GLY A 378 -2.03 24.50 -12.39
CA GLY A 378 -3.37 24.03 -12.77
C GLY A 378 -3.69 22.63 -12.24
N PRO A 379 -4.95 22.20 -12.34
CA PRO A 379 -5.39 20.89 -11.87
C PRO A 379 -4.80 19.77 -12.73
N LEU A 380 -4.81 18.55 -12.19
CA LEU A 380 -4.53 17.35 -12.97
C LEU A 380 -5.80 16.90 -13.70
N ASN A 381 -5.65 16.46 -14.95
CA ASN A 381 -6.76 15.96 -15.75
C ASN A 381 -6.91 14.45 -15.55
N LEU A 382 -8.12 14.00 -15.17
CA LEU A 382 -8.44 12.59 -15.05
C LEU A 382 -8.94 12.10 -16.42
N LYS A 383 -8.36 11.00 -16.88
CA LYS A 383 -8.55 10.43 -18.22
C LYS A 383 -9.58 9.31 -18.22
N GLN A 384 -9.50 8.42 -17.25
CA GLN A 384 -10.42 7.29 -17.06
C GLN A 384 -10.69 7.11 -15.56
N PRO A 385 -11.35 8.09 -14.90
CA PRO A 385 -11.52 8.10 -13.47
C PRO A 385 -12.40 6.96 -12.98
N TYR A 386 -11.93 6.27 -11.94
CA TYR A 386 -12.72 5.41 -11.08
C TYR A 386 -13.22 6.28 -9.94
N VAL A 387 -14.53 6.49 -9.84
CA VAL A 387 -15.15 7.12 -8.67
C VAL A 387 -15.83 6.02 -7.88
N MET A 388 -15.28 5.72 -6.71
CA MET A 388 -15.77 4.66 -5.84
C MET A 388 -16.24 5.26 -4.51
N ALA A 389 -17.40 4.83 -4.03
CA ALA A 389 -17.91 5.23 -2.74
C ALA A 389 -18.43 4.04 -1.94
N ALA A 390 -18.01 3.99 -0.68
CA ALA A 390 -18.47 3.05 0.34
C ALA A 390 -18.96 3.86 1.55
N PRO A 391 -19.74 3.27 2.47
CA PRO A 391 -20.09 3.94 3.72
C PRO A 391 -18.84 4.50 4.42
N GLY A 392 -18.76 5.82 4.53
CA GLY A 392 -17.67 6.53 5.20
C GLY A 392 -16.39 6.70 4.38
N ARG A 393 -16.39 6.37 3.08
CA ARG A 393 -15.22 6.53 2.20
C ARG A 393 -15.61 6.93 0.79
N ILE A 394 -14.89 7.90 0.24
CA ILE A 394 -14.81 8.18 -1.20
C ILE A 394 -13.39 7.91 -1.65
N ALA A 395 -13.23 7.23 -2.78
CA ALA A 395 -11.94 6.98 -3.41
C ALA A 395 -12.01 7.37 -4.90
N LEU A 396 -10.97 8.07 -5.35
CA LEU A 396 -10.74 8.36 -6.76
C LEU A 396 -9.47 7.65 -7.20
N SER A 397 -9.50 7.07 -8.39
CA SER A 397 -8.30 6.43 -8.96
C SER A 397 -8.28 6.60 -10.47
N ASP A 398 -7.10 6.83 -11.02
CA ASP A 398 -6.90 6.93 -12.47
C ASP A 398 -5.43 6.65 -12.78
N LEU A 399 -5.15 5.77 -13.74
CA LEU A 399 -3.78 5.36 -14.06
C LEU A 399 -3.03 6.30 -15.02
N HIS A 400 -3.75 7.26 -15.60
CA HIS A 400 -3.26 8.10 -16.69
C HIS A 400 -3.49 9.60 -16.41
N THR A 401 -3.60 9.98 -15.15
CA THR A 401 -3.81 11.38 -14.74
C THR A 401 -2.56 12.22 -14.94
N GLY A 402 -2.71 13.46 -15.37
CA GLY A 402 -1.54 14.34 -15.43
C GLY A 402 -1.78 15.75 -15.92
N ASN A 403 -0.73 16.55 -15.74
CA ASN A 403 -0.59 17.92 -16.23
C ASN A 403 0.91 18.25 -16.17
N SER A 404 1.57 18.40 -17.32
CA SER A 404 3.01 18.64 -17.41
C SER A 404 3.45 20.01 -16.88
N LEU A 405 2.51 20.93 -16.63
CA LEU A 405 2.78 22.23 -16.01
C LEU A 405 2.60 22.20 -14.48
N ALA A 406 1.97 21.14 -13.96
CA ALA A 406 1.68 21.05 -12.54
C ALA A 406 2.96 20.82 -11.74
N GLN A 407 3.12 21.56 -10.65
CA GLN A 407 4.28 21.47 -9.76
C GLN A 407 3.90 21.79 -8.32
N GLN A 408 4.69 21.29 -7.37
CA GLN A 408 4.57 21.64 -5.96
C GLN A 408 5.97 21.82 -5.36
N ASP A 409 6.15 22.90 -4.60
CA ASP A 409 7.41 23.20 -3.93
C ASP A 409 7.24 22.92 -2.43
N PHE A 410 8.20 22.20 -1.85
CA PHE A 410 8.31 21.99 -0.42
C PHE A 410 9.51 22.77 0.11
N LYS A 411 9.30 23.56 1.17
CA LYS A 411 10.39 24.16 1.95
C LYS A 411 10.75 23.17 3.06
N LEU A 412 12.02 22.77 3.12
CA LEU A 412 12.52 21.84 4.12
C LEU A 412 13.10 22.65 5.29
N TRP A 413 14.39 22.51 5.59
CA TRP A 413 15.02 23.22 6.70
C TRP A 413 15.65 24.56 6.29
N LYS A 414 15.80 25.45 7.27
CA LYS A 414 16.57 26.69 7.19
C LYS A 414 17.26 26.93 8.52
N ASP A 415 18.57 27.16 8.51
CA ASP A 415 19.36 27.43 9.72
C ASP A 415 20.34 28.59 9.48
N LYS A 416 21.11 28.96 10.50
CA LYS A 416 22.13 30.01 10.41
C LYS A 416 23.21 29.73 9.35
N LEU A 417 23.44 28.46 9.00
CA LEU A 417 24.42 28.04 8.01
C LEU A 417 23.82 28.03 6.59
N ASN A 418 22.50 27.90 6.47
CA ASN A 418 21.74 27.93 5.22
C ASN A 418 20.61 28.98 5.28
N PRO A 419 20.92 30.29 5.16
CA PRO A 419 19.92 31.34 5.25
C PRO A 419 18.93 31.37 4.08
N PHE A 420 19.21 30.68 2.97
CA PHE A 420 18.31 30.57 1.82
C PHE A 420 17.33 29.40 1.94
N GLY A 421 17.59 28.48 2.87
CA GLY A 421 16.80 27.27 3.10
C GLY A 421 17.01 26.20 2.04
N THR A 422 16.58 24.98 2.37
CA THR A 422 16.54 23.85 1.45
C THR A 422 15.13 23.68 0.90
N THR A 423 15.05 23.26 -0.36
CA THR A 423 13.77 22.99 -1.02
C THR A 423 13.75 21.64 -1.73
N ALA A 424 12.57 21.06 -1.84
CA ALA A 424 12.29 19.94 -2.73
C ALA A 424 11.20 20.38 -3.70
N LYS A 425 11.53 20.43 -5.00
CA LYS A 425 10.56 20.71 -6.05
C LYS A 425 10.07 19.41 -6.64
N PHE A 426 8.75 19.23 -6.70
CA PHE A 426 8.09 18.08 -7.32
C PHE A 426 7.38 18.52 -8.60
N GLN A 427 7.69 17.84 -9.70
CA GLN A 427 7.10 18.06 -11.02
C GLN A 427 6.19 16.87 -11.35
N TYR A 428 4.91 17.14 -11.57
CA TYR A 428 3.96 16.08 -11.91
C TYR A 428 4.14 15.64 -13.36
N SER A 429 3.99 14.34 -13.60
CA SER A 429 4.08 13.78 -14.94
C SER A 429 2.88 14.18 -15.81
N ALA A 430 3.07 14.12 -17.15
CA ALA A 430 1.98 14.30 -18.10
C ALA A 430 0.93 13.17 -18.04
N SER A 431 1.34 12.00 -17.54
CA SER A 431 0.49 10.84 -17.28
C SER A 431 1.13 9.99 -16.18
N ALA A 432 0.40 9.73 -15.10
CA ALA A 432 0.82 8.91 -13.98
C ALA A 432 -0.41 8.37 -13.22
N PRO A 433 -0.23 7.27 -12.45
CA PRO A 433 -1.22 6.85 -11.48
C PRO A 433 -1.51 7.94 -10.46
N PHE A 434 -2.78 8.17 -10.20
CA PHE A 434 -3.31 9.10 -9.22
C PHE A 434 -4.32 8.38 -8.34
N PHE A 435 -4.18 8.55 -7.03
CA PHE A 435 -5.10 8.02 -6.04
C PHE A 435 -5.46 9.11 -5.03
N PHE A 436 -6.76 9.25 -4.79
CA PHE A 436 -7.27 10.09 -3.71
C PHE A 436 -8.23 9.28 -2.83
N ASN A 437 -8.15 9.50 -1.52
CA ASN A 437 -9.07 8.93 -0.55
C ASN A 437 -9.55 10.00 0.42
N ALA A 438 -10.85 10.06 0.65
CA ALA A 438 -11.48 10.83 1.71
C ALA A 438 -12.23 9.88 2.65
N MET A 439 -11.99 9.99 3.95
CA MET A 439 -12.56 9.15 4.99
C MET A 439 -13.42 9.98 5.95
N ALA A 440 -14.55 9.42 6.39
CA ALA A 440 -15.46 10.12 7.30
C ALA A 440 -14.83 10.46 8.67
N ASN A 441 -13.82 9.71 9.10
CA ASN A 441 -13.01 9.98 10.29
C ASN A 441 -12.05 11.18 10.15
N GLY A 442 -12.09 11.88 9.01
CA GLY A 442 -11.35 13.12 8.83
C GLY A 442 -9.93 12.94 8.31
N VAL A 443 -9.66 11.84 7.59
CA VAL A 443 -8.43 11.63 6.83
C VAL A 443 -8.70 11.89 5.35
N GLU A 444 -7.83 12.69 4.73
CA GLU A 444 -7.74 12.81 3.28
C GLU A 444 -6.31 12.53 2.81
N LEU A 445 -6.14 11.88 1.67
CA LEU A 445 -4.83 11.49 1.16
C LEU A 445 -4.80 11.53 -0.37
N VAL A 446 -3.74 12.14 -0.91
CA VAL A 446 -3.34 12.11 -2.32
C VAL A 446 -2.07 11.28 -2.46
N SER A 447 -2.00 10.46 -3.50
CA SER A 447 -0.80 9.72 -3.90
C SER A 447 -0.64 9.73 -5.42
N THR A 448 0.56 10.02 -5.91
CA THR A 448 0.88 10.01 -7.34
C THR A 448 2.39 9.90 -7.58
N PHE A 449 2.81 9.88 -8.85
CA PHE A 449 4.21 9.80 -9.27
C PHE A 449 4.62 11.05 -10.04
N GLY A 450 5.91 11.39 -9.96
CA GLY A 450 6.48 12.55 -10.62
C GLY A 450 7.98 12.64 -10.38
N ASP A 451 8.60 13.70 -10.85
CA ASP A 451 10.05 13.89 -10.74
C ASP A 451 10.35 14.87 -9.62
N ALA A 452 11.37 14.60 -8.80
CA ALA A 452 11.77 15.52 -7.72
C ALA A 452 13.21 16.03 -7.87
N ASP A 453 13.40 17.33 -7.68
CA ASP A 453 14.68 18.05 -7.60
C ASP A 453 14.85 18.60 -6.18
N VAL A 454 15.74 17.98 -5.40
CA VAL A 454 16.01 18.37 -4.01
C VAL A 454 17.28 19.20 -3.94
N ARG A 455 17.14 20.45 -3.52
CA ARG A 455 18.24 21.41 -3.36
C ARG A 455 18.66 21.49 -1.90
N ALA A 456 19.30 20.43 -1.44
CA ALA A 456 19.87 20.35 -0.10
C ALA A 456 21.24 21.03 -0.04
N ASP A 457 21.52 21.79 1.02
CA ASP A 457 22.83 22.40 1.24
C ASP A 457 23.83 21.42 1.88
N ARG A 458 23.35 20.33 2.47
CA ARG A 458 24.15 19.28 3.11
C ARG A 458 23.50 17.89 2.93
N PRO A 459 24.30 16.81 2.84
CA PRO A 459 25.77 16.79 2.94
C PRO A 459 26.45 17.36 1.69
N VAL A 460 27.76 17.64 1.80
CA VAL A 460 28.59 18.18 0.71
C VAL A 460 29.73 17.23 0.35
N THR A 461 30.24 17.36 -0.87
CA THR A 461 31.43 16.63 -1.31
C THR A 461 32.69 17.13 -0.59
N ALA A 462 33.80 16.42 -0.77
CA ALA A 462 35.13 16.82 -0.34
C ALA A 462 35.57 18.22 -0.85
N ARG A 463 34.89 18.74 -1.88
CA ARG A 463 35.11 20.09 -2.44
C ARG A 463 34.21 21.16 -1.83
N GLY A 464 33.30 20.78 -0.92
CA GLY A 464 32.28 21.68 -0.37
C GLY A 464 31.08 21.89 -1.30
N GLU A 465 30.93 21.09 -2.36
CA GLU A 465 29.81 21.19 -3.30
C GLU A 465 28.61 20.36 -2.80
N PRO A 466 27.37 20.88 -2.83
CA PRO A 466 26.17 20.10 -2.53
C PRO A 466 25.99 18.89 -3.44
N LEU A 467 25.29 17.86 -2.95
CA LEU A 467 24.97 16.69 -3.75
C LEU A 467 23.86 16.99 -4.78
N GLU A 468 23.99 16.45 -5.99
CA GLU A 468 22.92 16.47 -6.98
C GLU A 468 21.89 15.38 -6.64
N ILE A 469 20.65 15.80 -6.35
CA ILE A 469 19.55 14.92 -5.95
C ILE A 469 18.38 15.15 -6.91
N ARG A 470 18.39 14.40 -8.02
CA ARG A 470 17.36 14.44 -9.06
C ARG A 470 16.81 13.05 -9.31
N SER A 471 15.56 12.89 -8.93
CA SER A 471 14.82 11.63 -8.93
C SER A 471 13.78 11.66 -10.05
N LYS A 472 13.45 10.48 -10.58
CA LYS A 472 12.42 10.32 -11.62
C LYS A 472 11.39 9.34 -11.11
N LYS A 473 10.13 9.51 -11.51
CA LYS A 473 9.04 8.60 -11.11
C LYS A 473 8.99 8.33 -9.59
N SER A 474 9.29 9.34 -8.79
CA SER A 474 9.23 9.28 -7.33
C SER A 474 7.78 9.22 -6.87
N LEU A 475 7.51 8.38 -5.89
CA LEU A 475 6.20 8.31 -5.23
C LEU A 475 6.06 9.49 -4.28
N LEU A 476 5.01 10.28 -4.46
CA LEU A 476 4.58 11.33 -3.54
C LEU A 476 3.29 10.91 -2.85
N VAL A 477 3.26 10.99 -1.52
CA VAL A 477 2.06 10.84 -0.70
C VAL A 477 1.92 12.09 0.18
N ILE A 478 0.75 12.73 0.09
CA ILE A 478 0.36 13.85 0.96
C ILE A 478 -0.92 13.44 1.68
N ALA A 479 -0.94 13.59 3.01
CA ALA A 479 -2.12 13.30 3.80
C ALA A 479 -2.46 14.45 4.74
N ALA A 480 -3.75 14.69 4.94
CA ALA A 480 -4.28 15.72 5.81
C ALA A 480 -5.24 15.12 6.83
N THR A 481 -5.05 15.49 8.10
CA THR A 481 -5.94 15.15 9.21
C THR A 481 -6.08 16.35 10.14
N LYS A 482 -7.03 16.30 11.07
CA LYS A 482 -7.19 17.33 12.10
C LYS A 482 -5.93 17.55 12.96
N THR A 483 -5.11 16.50 13.14
CA THR A 483 -3.99 16.52 14.11
C THR A 483 -2.62 16.66 13.45
N PHE A 484 -2.50 16.31 12.16
CA PHE A 484 -1.24 16.41 11.43
C PHE A 484 -1.50 16.45 9.91
N ARG A 485 -0.51 16.96 9.18
CA ARG A 485 -0.40 16.84 7.72
C ARG A 485 0.95 16.19 7.40
N LEU A 486 1.00 15.28 6.44
CA LEU A 486 2.20 14.50 6.10
C LEU A 486 2.62 14.78 4.67
N VAL A 487 3.93 14.77 4.44
CA VAL A 487 4.54 14.62 3.13
C VAL A 487 5.55 13.48 3.17
N TYR A 488 5.40 12.57 2.21
CA TYR A 488 6.21 11.38 2.00
C TYR A 488 6.64 11.38 0.54
N LEU A 489 7.95 11.39 0.28
CA LEU A 489 8.52 11.35 -1.07
C LEU A 489 9.58 10.25 -1.12
N PHE A 490 9.46 9.34 -2.10
CA PHE A 490 10.29 8.13 -2.18
C PHE A 490 10.83 7.86 -3.58
N ASP A 491 12.14 7.62 -3.65
CA ASP A 491 12.85 6.99 -4.77
C ASP A 491 14.06 6.24 -4.19
N ASP A 492 14.26 4.97 -4.57
CA ASP A 492 15.37 4.13 -4.12
C ASP A 492 16.23 3.55 -5.26
N ASN A 493 16.02 4.00 -6.49
CA ASN A 493 16.66 3.50 -7.71
C ASN A 493 17.20 4.61 -8.63
N MET A 494 17.45 5.81 -8.10
CA MET A 494 17.92 7.00 -8.83
C MET A 494 19.15 6.76 -9.72
N LEU A 495 20.08 5.86 -9.33
CA LEU A 495 21.24 5.55 -10.18
C LEU A 495 20.82 4.85 -11.48
N ALA A 496 19.86 3.94 -11.41
CA ALA A 496 19.35 3.25 -12.60
C ALA A 496 18.63 4.24 -13.51
N ASP A 497 17.79 5.11 -12.93
CA ASP A 497 16.96 6.08 -13.67
C ASP A 497 17.76 7.19 -14.38
N ASN A 498 18.95 7.48 -13.85
CA ASN A 498 19.86 8.48 -14.40
C ASN A 498 21.01 7.88 -15.20
N THR A 499 21.12 6.56 -15.30
CA THR A 499 22.12 5.88 -16.14
C THR A 499 21.51 5.50 -17.48
N ASP A 500 22.10 6.00 -18.56
CA ASP A 500 21.72 5.58 -19.91
C ASP A 500 22.30 4.19 -20.22
N LEU A 501 21.49 3.16 -19.98
CA LEU A 501 21.84 1.75 -20.22
C LEU A 501 21.93 1.39 -21.71
N SER A 502 21.47 2.26 -22.61
CA SER A 502 21.55 2.01 -24.06
C SER A 502 22.96 2.24 -24.61
N LYS A 503 23.79 3.03 -23.92
CA LYS A 503 25.19 3.27 -24.28
C LYS A 503 26.07 2.08 -23.90
N LYS A 504 27.05 1.76 -24.74
CA LYS A 504 28.05 0.71 -24.50
C LYS A 504 29.47 1.30 -24.53
N PRO A 505 30.20 1.38 -23.39
CA PRO A 505 29.75 1.01 -22.05
C PRO A 505 28.71 2.00 -21.49
N PRO A 506 27.88 1.57 -20.52
CA PRO A 506 26.95 2.46 -19.85
C PRO A 506 27.69 3.63 -19.22
N GLN A 507 27.16 4.84 -19.39
CA GLN A 507 27.76 6.04 -18.82
C GLN A 507 27.32 6.17 -17.36
N VAL A 508 28.05 5.53 -16.45
CA VAL A 508 27.77 5.57 -15.01
C VAL A 508 28.24 6.91 -14.42
N PRO A 509 27.50 7.53 -13.49
CA PRO A 509 27.95 8.72 -12.77
C PRO A 509 29.31 8.54 -12.12
N LYS A 510 30.14 9.59 -12.12
CA LYS A 510 31.44 9.55 -11.47
C LYS A 510 31.27 9.37 -9.96
N PRO A 511 32.11 8.55 -9.30
CA PRO A 511 32.10 8.43 -7.85
C PRO A 511 32.30 9.78 -7.16
N LEU A 512 31.61 9.96 -6.05
CA LEU A 512 31.73 11.13 -5.17
C LEU A 512 32.74 10.84 -4.05
N SER A 513 33.31 11.89 -3.49
CA SER A 513 34.09 11.81 -2.25
C SER A 513 33.43 12.67 -1.20
N LEU A 514 33.20 12.11 0.00
CA LEU A 514 32.60 12.80 1.15
C LEU A 514 33.64 12.86 2.27
N ILE A 515 33.79 14.01 2.91
CA ILE A 515 34.68 14.19 4.07
C ILE A 515 33.83 14.53 5.30
N LEU A 516 34.02 13.74 6.36
CA LEU A 516 33.57 14.04 7.71
C LEU A 516 34.79 14.39 8.57
N SER A 517 34.55 14.94 9.76
CA SER A 517 35.61 15.25 10.72
C SER A 517 36.49 14.05 11.07
N ASN A 518 35.94 12.83 10.98
CA ASN A 518 36.58 11.58 11.38
C ASN A 518 36.66 10.52 10.26
N ALA A 519 36.27 10.83 9.02
CA ALA A 519 36.31 9.87 7.92
C ALA A 519 36.32 10.52 6.53
N LEU A 520 36.95 9.84 5.57
CA LEU A 520 36.84 10.09 4.13
C LEU A 520 36.16 8.89 3.46
N PHE A 521 35.15 9.14 2.64
CA PHE A 521 34.43 8.12 1.88
C PHE A 521 34.57 8.34 0.38
N LYS A 522 34.62 7.25 -0.38
CA LYS A 522 34.33 7.25 -1.82
C LYS A 522 33.03 6.51 -2.03
N THR A 523 32.06 7.14 -2.69
CA THR A 523 30.71 6.60 -2.87
C THR A 523 30.26 6.70 -4.33
N THR A 524 29.18 6.03 -4.67
CA THR A 524 28.40 6.35 -5.88
C THR A 524 27.82 7.77 -5.78
N ALA A 525 27.17 8.22 -6.87
CA ALA A 525 26.16 9.27 -6.75
C ALA A 525 24.97 8.77 -5.89
N VAL A 526 24.08 9.69 -5.52
CA VAL A 526 22.89 9.38 -4.71
C VAL A 526 22.03 8.35 -5.44
N ASN A 527 21.70 7.25 -4.76
CA ASN A 527 20.86 6.17 -5.28
C ASN A 527 19.43 6.24 -4.76
N GLY A 528 19.23 6.69 -3.53
CA GLY A 528 17.91 6.85 -2.96
C GLY A 528 17.74 8.19 -2.26
N CYS A 529 16.53 8.72 -2.34
CA CYS A 529 16.09 9.96 -1.71
C CYS A 529 14.71 9.72 -1.07
N LEU A 530 14.67 9.74 0.26
CA LEU A 530 13.45 9.52 1.02
C LEU A 530 13.22 10.69 1.98
N LEU A 531 12.08 11.36 1.83
CA LEU A 531 11.66 12.47 2.69
C LEU A 531 10.42 12.05 3.48
N PHE A 532 10.51 12.17 4.80
CA PHE A 532 9.39 12.00 5.72
C PHE A 532 9.22 13.27 6.55
N GLY A 533 8.06 13.92 6.47
CA GLY A 533 7.86 15.20 7.15
C GLY A 533 6.42 15.48 7.58
N THR A 534 6.30 16.43 8.51
CA THR A 534 5.01 17.03 8.89
C THR A 534 4.90 18.39 8.22
N LEU A 535 3.79 18.61 7.50
CA LEU A 535 3.50 19.85 6.78
C LEU A 535 2.77 20.87 7.68
N ALA A 536 3.11 22.13 7.48
CA ALA A 536 2.32 23.26 7.97
C ALA A 536 0.95 23.33 7.27
N GLU A 537 0.10 24.24 7.72
CA GLU A 537 -1.26 24.44 7.16
C GLU A 537 -1.26 24.87 5.69
N ASP A 538 -0.16 25.46 5.21
CA ASP A 538 0.00 25.91 3.82
C ASP A 538 0.33 24.79 2.82
N PHE A 539 0.64 23.57 3.29
CA PHE A 539 1.09 22.44 2.49
C PHE A 539 2.37 22.70 1.67
N VAL A 540 3.15 23.71 2.07
CA VAL A 540 4.43 24.10 1.45
C VAL A 540 5.57 23.92 2.46
N ASN A 541 5.42 24.39 3.69
CA ASN A 541 6.47 24.28 4.70
C ASN A 541 6.47 22.90 5.37
N VAL A 542 7.60 22.21 5.37
CA VAL A 542 7.80 20.97 6.12
C VAL A 542 8.42 21.33 7.46
N GLU A 543 7.58 21.57 8.46
CA GLU A 543 7.99 22.12 9.76
C GLU A 543 9.02 21.26 10.49
N ARG A 544 8.90 19.94 10.34
CA ARG A 544 9.85 18.97 10.88
C ARG A 544 9.90 17.76 9.97
N GLY A 545 11.07 17.14 9.85
CA GLY A 545 11.22 16.00 8.98
C GLY A 545 12.59 15.35 9.02
N SER A 546 12.74 14.33 8.19
CA SER A 546 13.99 13.64 7.92
C SER A 546 14.12 13.40 6.42
N LEU A 547 15.27 13.77 5.88
CA LEU A 547 15.72 13.44 4.54
C LEU A 547 16.79 12.36 4.64
N PHE A 548 16.56 11.23 4.00
CA PHE A 548 17.50 10.11 3.89
C PHE A 548 18.05 10.06 2.47
N LEU A 549 19.39 10.00 2.37
CA LEU A 549 20.10 9.77 1.12
C LEU A 549 20.90 8.48 1.22
N THR A 550 20.75 7.58 0.25
CA THR A 550 21.51 6.32 0.22
C THR A 550 22.55 6.36 -0.89
N LEU A 551 23.79 5.96 -0.56
CA LEU A 551 24.91 5.92 -1.49
C LEU A 551 25.63 4.58 -1.37
N GLY A 552 26.05 3.99 -2.49
CA GLY A 552 26.89 2.80 -2.49
C GLY A 552 28.31 3.14 -2.05
N MET A 553 28.81 2.50 -0.99
CA MET A 553 30.17 2.73 -0.49
C MET A 553 31.19 1.94 -1.31
N GLN A 554 32.17 2.65 -1.89
CA GLN A 554 33.26 2.07 -2.67
C GLN A 554 34.57 2.02 -1.87
N ALA A 555 34.82 3.01 -1.01
CA ALA A 555 35.99 3.05 -0.14
C ALA A 555 35.72 3.84 1.14
N TYR A 556 36.43 3.48 2.21
CA TYR A 556 36.35 4.11 3.52
C TYR A 556 37.75 4.31 4.12
N LEU A 557 37.99 5.50 4.66
CA LEU A 557 39.24 5.84 5.35
C LEU A 557 38.92 6.60 6.66
N PRO A 558 39.15 6.01 7.85
CA PRO A 558 39.02 6.74 9.10
C PRO A 558 40.13 7.80 9.23
N THR A 559 39.80 8.96 9.81
CA THR A 559 40.74 10.10 10.01
C THR A 559 40.92 10.49 11.47
N LEU A 560 40.52 9.63 12.42
CA LEU A 560 40.75 9.85 13.85
C LEU A 560 42.26 9.84 14.21
N PRO A 561 42.71 10.64 15.20
CA PRO A 561 44.08 10.61 15.67
C PRO A 561 44.45 9.26 16.32
N ASP A 562 45.71 8.83 16.15
CA ASP A 562 46.35 7.68 16.79
C ASP A 562 46.17 7.74 18.33
N PRO A 563 45.85 6.64 19.05
CA PRO A 563 46.09 5.21 18.76
C PRO A 563 44.98 4.45 18.01
N TYR A 564 43.91 5.11 17.60
CA TYR A 564 42.73 4.44 17.04
C TYR A 564 42.81 4.13 15.53
N ALA A 565 43.88 4.57 14.87
CA ALA A 565 44.05 4.50 13.41
C ALA A 565 45.31 3.72 12.99
N ALA A 566 45.71 2.71 13.75
CA ALA A 566 46.82 1.83 13.38
C ALA A 566 46.48 1.13 12.04
N ASN A 567 47.18 1.47 10.95
CA ASN A 567 47.07 0.95 9.57
C ASN A 567 46.22 1.74 8.55
N VAL A 568 46.03 3.05 8.69
CA VAL A 568 45.40 3.90 7.62
C VAL A 568 46.08 3.72 6.26
N GLU A 569 47.39 3.48 6.22
CA GLU A 569 48.13 3.25 4.96
C GLU A 569 47.63 2.02 4.19
N GLN A 570 47.21 0.98 4.91
CA GLN A 570 46.62 -0.21 4.32
C GLN A 570 45.20 0.05 3.81
N LEU A 571 44.50 1.11 4.20
CA LEU A 571 43.14 1.39 3.69
C LEU A 571 43.15 2.34 2.49
N LYS A 572 44.24 3.12 2.30
CA LYS A 572 44.40 4.07 1.18
C LYS A 572 44.34 3.40 -0.21
N PHE A 573 44.67 2.11 -0.35
CA PHE A 573 44.62 1.43 -1.64
C PHE A 573 43.20 1.37 -2.24
N GLN A 574 42.16 1.38 -1.40
CA GLN A 574 40.75 1.34 -1.83
C GLN A 574 40.38 2.55 -2.70
N PHE A 575 41.08 3.68 -2.55
CA PHE A 575 40.84 4.91 -3.30
C PHE A 575 41.62 4.99 -4.62
N ARG A 576 42.66 4.17 -4.79
CA ARG A 576 43.62 4.25 -5.91
C ARG A 576 43.11 3.65 -7.23
N GLY A 577 42.01 2.91 -7.21
CA GLY A 577 41.46 2.22 -8.39
C GLY A 577 42.35 1.07 -8.87
N ASN A 578 41.74 0.01 -9.41
CA ASN A 578 42.48 -1.09 -10.05
C ASN A 578 43.11 -0.59 -11.35
N GLY A 579 44.33 -0.04 -11.27
CA GLY A 579 45.05 0.50 -12.42
C GLY A 579 45.53 -0.56 -13.42
N GLU A 580 45.76 -1.83 -13.04
CA GLU A 580 46.51 -2.76 -13.91
C GLU A 580 46.17 -4.26 -13.77
N ARG A 581 44.97 -4.65 -13.32
CA ARG A 581 44.58 -6.08 -13.31
C ARG A 581 43.21 -6.33 -13.97
N SER A 582 43.27 -6.95 -15.15
CA SER A 582 42.19 -7.55 -15.94
C SER A 582 41.24 -6.59 -16.68
N LEU A 583 41.50 -6.44 -17.97
CA LEU A 583 40.67 -5.76 -18.99
C LEU A 583 39.28 -6.40 -19.21
N TYR A 584 38.90 -7.42 -18.44
CA TYR A 584 37.59 -8.08 -18.55
C TYR A 584 36.69 -7.91 -17.31
N LEU A 585 37.16 -7.26 -16.24
CA LEU A 585 36.38 -7.02 -15.00
C LEU A 585 36.42 -5.56 -14.49
N ALA A 586 37.03 -4.64 -15.24
CA ALA A 586 37.40 -3.29 -14.79
C ALA A 586 36.23 -2.29 -14.59
N ASN A 587 34.96 -2.72 -14.72
CA ASN A 587 33.80 -1.82 -14.64
C ASN A 587 32.94 -1.97 -13.38
N GLN A 588 33.32 -2.79 -12.41
CA GLN A 588 32.61 -2.85 -11.13
C GLN A 588 33.49 -2.28 -10.02
N ALA A 589 33.22 -1.04 -9.62
CA ALA A 589 33.60 -0.59 -8.29
C ALA A 589 32.87 -1.51 -7.30
N ASN A 590 33.61 -2.30 -6.52
CA ASN A 590 33.03 -3.19 -5.52
C ASN A 590 32.31 -2.36 -4.46
N ILE A 591 31.00 -2.22 -4.62
CA ILE A 591 30.12 -1.69 -3.56
C ILE A 591 29.98 -2.81 -2.54
N TRP A 592 30.27 -2.52 -1.27
CA TRP A 592 30.30 -3.54 -0.22
C TRP A 592 29.37 -3.20 0.96
N LEU A 593 28.93 -1.94 1.09
CA LEU A 593 27.90 -1.47 2.01
C LEU A 593 27.16 -0.27 1.42
N LEU A 594 26.02 0.07 2.02
CA LEU A 594 25.37 1.36 1.83
C LEU A 594 25.82 2.35 2.90
N LEU A 595 26.14 3.56 2.47
CA LEU A 595 26.23 4.73 3.33
C LEU A 595 24.88 5.45 3.31
N VAL A 596 24.26 5.59 4.48
CA VAL A 596 22.99 6.27 4.67
C VAL A 596 23.26 7.61 5.35
N CYS A 597 23.03 8.71 4.64
CA CYS A 597 23.00 10.04 5.25
C CYS A 597 21.57 10.34 5.70
N ARG A 598 21.43 10.82 6.94
CA ARG A 598 20.18 11.38 7.47
C ARG A 598 20.39 12.84 7.83
N VAL A 599 19.57 13.70 7.24
CA VAL A 599 19.39 15.10 7.66
C VAL A 599 18.04 15.21 8.36
N LYS A 600 18.04 15.46 9.67
CA LYS A 600 16.84 15.64 10.48
C LYS A 600 16.73 17.12 10.85
N TRP A 601 15.52 17.67 10.84
CA TRP A 601 15.27 19.00 11.37
C TRP A 601 14.01 19.09 12.22
N ASP A 602 14.09 19.97 13.21
CA ASP A 602 13.01 20.35 14.11
C ASP A 602 13.02 21.89 14.31
N PRO A 603 11.88 22.55 14.41
CA PRO A 603 11.82 24.01 14.48
C PRO A 603 12.27 24.52 15.85
N ILE A 604 13.16 25.52 15.88
CA ILE A 604 13.54 26.24 17.12
C ILE A 604 12.81 27.59 17.19
N ALA A 605 12.70 28.28 16.05
CA ALA A 605 12.00 29.56 15.88
C ALA A 605 11.35 29.61 14.49
N PRO A 606 10.45 30.56 14.19
CA PRO A 606 9.69 30.58 12.93
C PRO A 606 10.52 30.52 11.63
N GLU A 607 11.80 30.92 11.66
CA GLU A 607 12.70 30.96 10.50
C GLU A 607 14.06 30.29 10.79
N GLU A 608 14.15 29.51 11.88
CA GLU A 608 15.37 28.83 12.29
C GLU A 608 15.08 27.43 12.83
N ASP A 609 15.67 26.44 12.17
CA ASP A 609 15.57 25.03 12.51
C ASP A 609 16.84 24.52 13.20
N GLN A 610 16.65 23.56 14.08
CA GLN A 610 17.72 22.68 14.54
C GLN A 610 17.96 21.63 13.46
N VAL A 611 19.14 21.63 12.84
CA VAL A 611 19.47 20.65 11.78
C VAL A 611 20.56 19.70 12.27
N GLU A 612 20.25 18.41 12.28
CA GLU A 612 21.18 17.33 12.62
C GLU A 612 21.53 16.52 11.35
N VAL A 613 22.82 16.38 11.05
CA VAL A 613 23.31 15.50 9.99
C VAL A 613 24.05 14.32 10.62
N SER A 614 23.70 13.11 10.18
CA SER A 614 24.30 11.87 10.68
C SER A 614 24.49 10.86 9.55
N PHE A 615 25.51 10.02 9.68
CA PHE A 615 25.86 8.98 8.72
C PHE A 615 25.81 7.62 9.38
N HIS A 616 25.26 6.65 8.66
CA HIS A 616 24.94 5.31 9.15
C HIS A 616 25.35 4.28 8.10
N PHE A 617 25.72 3.09 8.54
CA PHE A 617 26.06 1.98 7.67
C PHE A 617 24.90 1.02 7.58
N ALA A 618 24.54 0.62 6.36
CA ALA A 618 23.55 -0.42 6.12
C ALA A 618 24.15 -1.55 5.26
N PRO A 619 23.76 -2.82 5.49
CA PRO A 619 24.12 -3.89 4.59
C PRO A 619 23.54 -3.63 3.21
N LEU A 620 24.16 -4.19 2.17
CA LEU A 620 23.52 -4.19 0.86
C LEU A 620 22.21 -4.99 0.96
N PRO A 621 21.11 -4.51 0.36
CA PRO A 621 19.91 -5.30 0.25
C PRO A 621 20.28 -6.63 -0.43
N ASN A 622 19.72 -7.75 0.05
CA ASN A 622 19.68 -8.97 -0.76
C ASN A 622 18.85 -8.63 -2.00
N GLN A 623 19.48 -8.09 -3.04
CA GLN A 623 18.83 -7.99 -4.33
C GLN A 623 18.59 -9.44 -4.77
N PRO A 624 17.35 -9.85 -5.11
CA PRO A 624 17.24 -10.99 -6.00
C PRO A 624 18.12 -10.66 -7.20
N ALA A 625 19.00 -11.59 -7.58
CA ALA A 625 19.66 -11.51 -8.87
C ALA A 625 18.57 -11.16 -9.89
N TRP A 626 18.85 -10.22 -10.79
CA TRP A 626 17.99 -9.96 -11.95
C TRP A 626 17.92 -11.25 -12.79
N THR A 627 17.12 -12.19 -12.35
CA THR A 627 16.62 -13.32 -13.11
C THR A 627 15.29 -12.87 -13.66
N ASP A 628 15.12 -13.05 -14.96
CA ASP A 628 13.88 -12.94 -15.71
C ASP A 628 12.88 -13.96 -15.15
N SER A 629 12.36 -13.71 -13.96
CA SER A 629 11.31 -14.51 -13.34
C SER A 629 10.00 -13.83 -13.67
N GLY A 630 9.20 -14.51 -14.49
CA GLY A 630 7.85 -14.10 -14.89
C GLY A 630 6.92 -13.77 -13.72
N PRO A 631 5.68 -13.37 -14.03
CA PRO A 631 4.83 -12.60 -13.15
C PRO A 631 4.50 -13.39 -11.87
N THR A 632 5.13 -13.01 -10.76
CA THR A 632 4.57 -13.25 -9.43
C THR A 632 3.56 -12.15 -9.16
N ASN A 633 2.32 -12.55 -8.89
CA ASN A 633 1.07 -11.78 -8.91
C ASN A 633 0.90 -10.66 -7.87
N ASP A 634 1.94 -9.93 -7.49
CA ASP A 634 1.82 -8.73 -6.67
C ASP A 634 1.93 -7.47 -7.52
N LEU A 635 1.08 -6.48 -7.23
CA LEU A 635 1.07 -5.18 -7.89
C LEU A 635 2.42 -4.47 -7.69
N ASP A 636 3.36 -4.74 -8.60
CA ASP A 636 4.54 -3.92 -8.76
C ASP A 636 4.12 -2.61 -9.46
N PHE A 637 3.93 -1.58 -8.64
CA PHE A 637 3.54 -0.25 -9.10
C PHE A 637 4.55 0.36 -10.07
N VAL A 638 5.83 -0.06 -10.02
CA VAL A 638 6.87 0.34 -10.96
C VAL A 638 6.69 -0.38 -12.30
N ALA A 639 6.32 -1.66 -12.28
CA ALA A 639 6.03 -2.43 -13.49
C ALA A 639 4.75 -1.95 -14.21
N LEU A 640 3.69 -1.58 -13.47
CA LEU A 640 2.45 -1.04 -14.03
C LEU A 640 2.63 0.36 -14.65
N ALA A 641 3.53 1.18 -14.11
CA ALA A 641 3.88 2.49 -14.67
C ALA A 641 4.93 2.41 -15.81
N GLY A 642 5.44 1.22 -16.10
CA GLY A 642 6.43 0.96 -17.16
C GLY A 642 5.87 0.33 -18.44
N GLY A 643 4.57 -0.01 -18.47
CA GLY A 643 3.92 -0.63 -19.63
C GLY A 643 3.78 0.35 -20.79
N ASP A 644 4.62 0.17 -21.81
CA ASP A 644 4.52 0.87 -23.09
C ASP A 644 3.11 0.70 -23.69
N SER A 645 2.51 1.78 -24.19
CA SER A 645 1.10 1.87 -24.62
C SER A 645 0.80 1.16 -25.95
N LYS A 646 1.36 -0.02 -26.20
CA LYS A 646 1.17 -0.81 -27.43
C LYS A 646 1.06 -2.31 -27.20
N THR A 647 0.12 -2.76 -26.39
CA THR A 647 -0.37 -4.15 -26.47
C THR A 647 -1.87 -4.17 -26.26
N GLY A 648 -2.61 -4.12 -27.36
CA GLY A 648 -4.07 -4.14 -27.34
C GLY A 648 -4.72 -4.07 -28.71
N VAL A 649 -4.07 -4.57 -29.78
CA VAL A 649 -4.72 -4.95 -31.04
C VAL A 649 -3.94 -6.11 -31.62
N GLU A 650 -4.56 -7.29 -31.67
CA GLU A 650 -4.08 -8.45 -32.42
C GLU A 650 -4.24 -8.13 -33.92
N PRO A 651 -3.15 -8.06 -34.72
CA PRO A 651 -3.29 -7.89 -36.16
C PRO A 651 -3.74 -9.22 -36.77
N GLN A 652 -4.94 -9.22 -37.37
CA GLN A 652 -5.39 -10.28 -38.26
C GLN A 652 -4.35 -10.49 -39.37
N LEU A 653 -3.81 -11.70 -39.45
CA LEU A 653 -2.96 -12.15 -40.55
C LEU A 653 -3.76 -12.10 -41.87
N PRO A 654 -3.26 -11.47 -42.94
CA PRO A 654 -3.90 -11.55 -44.25
C PRO A 654 -3.71 -12.96 -44.82
N GLY A 655 -4.81 -13.57 -45.24
CA GLY A 655 -4.84 -14.87 -45.92
C GLY A 655 -4.10 -14.85 -47.26
N PRO A 656 -3.73 -16.03 -47.79
CA PRO A 656 -2.89 -16.14 -48.98
C PRO A 656 -3.63 -15.65 -50.25
N PRO A 657 -2.92 -15.03 -51.19
CA PRO A 657 -3.52 -14.47 -52.40
C PRO A 657 -3.99 -15.58 -53.35
N THR A 658 -5.26 -15.48 -53.74
CA THR A 658 -5.87 -16.24 -54.83
C THR A 658 -5.32 -15.76 -56.16
N GLU A 659 -4.66 -16.67 -56.89
CA GLU A 659 -4.44 -16.53 -58.33
C GLU A 659 -5.79 -16.43 -59.04
N PHE A 660 -5.98 -15.40 -59.86
CA PHE A 660 -6.91 -15.49 -60.98
C PHE A 660 -6.20 -15.11 -62.28
N LYS A 661 -6.21 -16.10 -63.18
CA LYS A 661 -5.76 -16.03 -64.56
C LYS A 661 -6.74 -15.18 -65.39
N ARG A 662 -6.11 -14.39 -66.27
CA ARG A 662 -6.62 -13.66 -67.45
C ARG A 662 -7.35 -12.35 -67.19
#